data_AF-A0A552AGF2-F1
#
_entry.id   AF-A0A552AGF2-F1
#
_cell.length_a   1.000
_cell.length_b   1.000
_cell.length_c   1.000
_cell.angle_alpha   90.00
_cell.angle_beta   90.00
_cell.angle_gamma   90.00
#
_symmetry.space_group_name_H-M   'P 1'
#
loop_
_entity.id
_entity.type
_entity.pdbx_description
1 polymer ?
#
loop_
_entity_poly.entity_id
_entity_poly.type
_entity_poly.pdbx_seq_one_letter_code
_entity_poly.pdbx_strand_id
1 'polypeptide(L)'
;MLDTHSLVNPWPEFLSETQWRSLQKTAITLSPEAGTLPLQPGLYLVVRGKVRIANSQQKEMIALKTDEFFGEFTLFPRSGFLPYSVRVSVKAELLLIPESALRPILKKHPALKKTLLQRAREIEQLLGTKTEETDKKSDRAYFPSPAQRLGHWIGQSLRRYPFFEQQSASDCGAAGLVMIARYWGKRISVNRLREMANVNRDGASLKGLITAAENIGLSTRPVKATLEGLGKQPLPAIAHWEGKHFVVIWKITPKQVIIGDPAIGQLTLSRAEFASKWTGFTLLLQPNQKFRDTKEDKTSLWQFYRLLEPHWFVLLEIFVASLFIQIFGLITPIFTQLILDRVIVQGSLTTLWAMGIGALIFGVFRVAITGLRAYLLDHTANRIDTALITGFIRHTLSLPLGYFESRYVGDIISRVGENRKIQRFLSGEALSILLDLLTVFVYVAVMFRYSWQLALISLAIVPPFFFLALISTPFLQRISRDIFQAIAKESSYLIEILTGIRTVKSTATERSTRWHWEDLFSVEVKKNFSGQIIGNNLQIFSNLIESLATTGLLCFGAYLVIQNQLSIGQLIAFNMLFAQIIAPFQRLTVLWTQFQEVNIAVERINDVLDAKPEENLEELSRQFLPELQGHIRFENVTFRYHTDSDQNVLENLSFEILPGQTVAIVGRSGSGKTTISKLLIGLYPPTDGKISIDGYDLSTIALSSLRQQVGVVDQDTFLFGSTIRENISLGHPDHPLENVVVAAKLAGIHDFIQSLPMGYETQIGEGGGLLSGGQRQRIAIARSLMGEPRLLILDEATSHLDTESERIIQTNLQKIRQNRTMVIIAHRLSTVRNADCILVLDRGVLVDSGTHEELMARPGIYRNLNSNQLSE
;
A
#
# COMPACT_ATOMS: atom_id res chain seq x y z
N MET A 1 25.98 -71.56 7.55
CA MET A 1 27.19 -70.76 7.31
C MET A 1 27.17 -70.37 5.85
N LEU A 2 26.75 -69.14 5.57
CA LEU A 2 26.81 -68.53 4.23
C LEU A 2 28.01 -67.58 4.25
N ASP A 3 28.81 -67.63 3.19
CA ASP A 3 30.01 -66.81 3.02
C ASP A 3 29.73 -65.35 3.32
N THR A 4 30.42 -64.80 4.32
CA THR A 4 30.37 -63.38 4.65
C THR A 4 31.02 -62.62 3.50
N HIS A 5 30.23 -62.16 2.54
CA HIS A 5 30.61 -61.04 1.68
C HIS A 5 31.15 -59.94 2.60
N SER A 6 32.41 -59.55 2.42
CA SER A 6 33.03 -58.46 3.16
C SER A 6 32.37 -57.14 2.74
N LEU A 7 31.20 -56.85 3.29
CA LEU A 7 30.51 -55.58 3.09
C LEU A 7 31.44 -54.48 3.57
N VAL A 8 31.77 -53.55 2.68
CA VAL A 8 32.65 -52.42 2.95
C VAL A 8 32.07 -51.63 4.11
N ASN A 9 32.91 -51.29 5.09
CA ASN A 9 32.49 -50.42 6.19
C ASN A 9 32.09 -49.05 5.61
N PRO A 10 30.80 -48.64 5.71
CA PRO A 10 30.34 -47.36 5.17
C PRO A 10 30.81 -46.15 5.97
N TRP A 11 31.33 -46.39 7.19
CA TRP A 11 31.74 -45.37 8.15
C TRP A 11 33.12 -45.67 8.71
N PRO A 12 34.17 -45.77 7.85
CA PRO A 12 35.52 -46.10 8.29
C PRO A 12 36.12 -45.02 9.20
N GLU A 13 35.60 -43.79 9.12
CA GLU A 13 35.99 -42.67 9.98
C GLU A 13 35.44 -42.79 11.41
N PHE A 14 34.37 -43.58 11.62
CA PHE A 14 33.67 -43.65 12.91
C PHE A 14 33.71 -45.03 13.55
N LEU A 15 33.79 -46.10 12.76
CA LEU A 15 33.82 -47.49 13.21
C LEU A 15 35.09 -48.15 12.72
N SER A 16 35.82 -48.80 13.63
CA SER A 16 36.93 -49.68 13.21
C SER A 16 36.39 -50.90 12.46
N GLU A 17 37.19 -51.50 11.58
CA GLU A 17 36.87 -52.76 10.90
C GLU A 17 36.44 -53.88 11.88
N THR A 18 37.04 -53.91 13.07
CA THR A 18 36.69 -54.86 14.13
C THR A 18 35.30 -54.61 14.73
N GLN A 19 34.88 -53.35 14.88
CA GLN A 19 33.55 -52.96 15.36
C GLN A 19 32.49 -53.16 14.27
N TRP A 20 32.83 -52.91 13.01
CA TRP A 20 31.94 -53.17 11.89
C TRP A 20 31.66 -54.67 11.73
N ARG A 21 32.70 -55.52 11.82
CA ARG A 21 32.52 -56.98 11.80
C ARG A 21 31.72 -57.51 12.99
N SER A 22 31.81 -56.88 14.17
CA SER A 22 30.97 -57.28 15.31
C SER A 22 29.50 -56.91 15.09
N LEU A 23 29.22 -55.75 14.49
CA LEU A 23 27.87 -55.35 14.07
C LEU A 23 27.29 -56.29 13.01
N GLN A 24 28.09 -56.67 12.00
CA GLN A 24 27.67 -57.64 10.98
C GLN A 24 27.26 -58.98 11.59
N LYS A 25 27.97 -59.46 12.62
CA LYS A 25 27.59 -60.70 13.33
C LYS A 25 26.24 -60.61 14.06
N THR A 26 25.82 -59.41 14.44
CA THR A 26 24.51 -59.16 15.07
C THR A 26 23.40 -58.87 14.08
N ALA A 27 23.72 -58.77 12.79
CA ALA A 27 22.77 -58.40 11.76
C ALA A 27 21.93 -59.61 11.30
N ILE A 28 20.67 -59.34 10.96
CA ILE A 28 19.70 -60.33 10.52
C ILE A 28 19.54 -60.21 9.01
N THR A 29 19.79 -61.29 8.27
CA THR A 29 19.55 -61.32 6.83
C THR A 29 18.05 -61.49 6.56
N LEU A 30 17.48 -60.57 5.79
CA LEU A 30 16.08 -60.58 5.36
C LEU A 30 16.02 -60.79 3.85
N SER A 31 15.21 -61.75 3.40
CA SER A 31 14.96 -62.02 1.99
C SER A 31 13.46 -61.84 1.69
N PRO A 32 12.95 -60.59 1.72
CA PRO A 32 11.53 -60.33 1.58
C PRO A 32 11.00 -60.67 0.18
N GLU A 33 9.78 -61.19 0.11
CA GLU A 33 9.05 -61.30 -1.15
C GLU A 33 8.75 -59.92 -1.74
N ALA A 34 8.53 -59.85 -3.05
CA ALA A 34 8.30 -58.57 -3.74
C ALA A 34 7.03 -57.89 -3.22
N GLY A 35 7.18 -56.70 -2.63
CA GLY A 35 6.08 -56.02 -1.97
C GLY A 35 6.54 -54.89 -1.05
N THR A 36 5.62 -54.41 -0.21
CA THR A 36 5.89 -53.38 0.79
C THR A 36 6.49 -54.04 2.04
N LEU A 37 7.69 -53.61 2.43
CA LEU A 37 8.41 -54.09 3.61
C LEU A 37 7.97 -53.29 4.86
N PRO A 38 7.40 -53.94 5.90
CA PRO A 38 7.17 -53.29 7.18
C PRO A 38 8.51 -53.04 7.90
N LEU A 39 8.80 -51.78 8.23
CA LEU A 39 10.07 -51.39 8.86
C LEU A 39 10.04 -51.68 10.36
N GLN A 40 10.88 -52.59 10.82
CA GLN A 40 11.26 -52.76 12.23
C GLN A 40 12.33 -51.72 12.64
N PRO A 41 12.40 -51.32 13.92
CA PRO A 41 13.41 -50.37 14.41
C PRO A 41 14.84 -50.86 14.23
N GLY A 42 15.61 -50.16 13.42
CA GLY A 42 16.96 -50.55 13.05
C GLY A 42 17.39 -49.98 11.70
N LEU A 43 18.60 -50.35 11.30
CA LEU A 43 19.22 -49.89 10.07
C LEU A 43 19.25 -51.01 9.04
N TYR A 44 18.76 -50.76 7.84
CA TYR A 44 18.74 -51.72 6.75
C TYR A 44 19.81 -51.37 5.73
N LEU A 45 20.52 -52.39 5.26
CA LEU A 45 21.50 -52.32 4.18
C LEU A 45 21.03 -53.15 2.99
N VAL A 46 21.11 -52.58 1.79
CA VAL A 46 20.80 -53.29 0.55
C VAL A 46 22.00 -54.13 0.11
N VAL A 47 21.96 -55.45 0.33
CA VAL A 47 23.03 -56.38 -0.09
C VAL A 47 22.86 -56.78 -1.56
N ARG A 48 21.62 -57.02 -1.99
CA ARG A 48 21.31 -57.35 -3.39
C ARG A 48 19.89 -56.91 -3.75
N GLY A 49 19.68 -56.53 -5.01
CA GLY A 49 18.37 -56.14 -5.54
C GLY A 49 18.12 -54.63 -5.55
N LYS A 50 16.93 -54.21 -5.99
CA LYS A 50 16.51 -52.79 -6.03
C LYS A 50 15.47 -52.52 -4.94
N VAL A 51 15.73 -51.53 -4.10
CA VAL A 51 14.81 -51.05 -3.07
C VAL A 51 14.35 -49.65 -3.42
N ARG A 52 13.06 -49.35 -3.21
CA ARG A 52 12.50 -48.02 -3.42
C ARG A 52 11.81 -47.53 -2.16
N ILE A 53 12.18 -46.35 -1.69
CA ILE A 53 11.51 -45.66 -0.59
C ILE A 53 10.40 -44.78 -1.16
N ALA A 54 9.21 -44.84 -0.57
CA ALA A 54 8.05 -44.05 -0.96
C ALA A 54 7.38 -43.34 0.22
N ASN A 55 6.92 -42.11 -0.01
CA ASN A 55 6.15 -41.35 0.97
C ASN A 55 4.83 -42.10 1.33
N SER A 56 4.24 -41.78 2.49
CA SER A 56 2.99 -42.32 3.04
C SER A 56 1.81 -42.40 2.05
N GLN A 57 1.76 -41.54 1.02
CA GLN A 57 0.74 -41.57 -0.05
C GLN A 57 1.11 -42.46 -1.28
N GLN A 58 2.23 -43.19 -1.24
CA GLN A 58 2.75 -44.09 -2.28
C GLN A 58 3.00 -43.46 -3.68
N LYS A 59 3.06 -42.13 -3.80
CA LYS A 59 3.20 -41.43 -5.08
C LYS A 59 4.64 -41.23 -5.54
N GLU A 60 5.59 -41.12 -4.62
CA GLU A 60 6.99 -40.76 -4.93
C GLU A 60 7.92 -41.93 -4.60
N MET A 61 8.95 -42.18 -5.42
CA MET A 61 9.88 -43.30 -5.19
C MET A 61 11.34 -42.88 -5.36
N ILE A 62 12.13 -42.98 -4.29
CA ILE A 62 13.60 -42.86 -4.31
C ILE A 62 14.18 -44.27 -4.48
N ALA A 63 14.98 -44.51 -5.51
CA ALA A 63 15.63 -45.81 -5.73
C ALA A 63 16.99 -45.88 -5.02
N LEU A 64 17.16 -46.87 -4.16
CA LEU A 64 18.41 -47.16 -3.47
C LEU A 64 19.22 -48.19 -4.25
N LYS A 65 20.55 -48.03 -4.23
CA LYS A 65 21.53 -48.95 -4.83
C LYS A 65 22.05 -49.96 -3.79
N THR A 66 22.77 -50.97 -4.28
CA THR A 66 23.54 -51.89 -3.43
C THR A 66 24.54 -51.11 -2.58
N ASP A 67 24.73 -51.54 -1.33
CA ASP A 67 25.56 -50.91 -0.29
C ASP A 67 25.01 -49.58 0.29
N GLU A 68 23.79 -49.18 -0.06
CA GLU A 68 23.12 -48.03 0.57
C GLU A 68 22.24 -48.43 1.77
N PHE A 69 22.14 -47.51 2.74
CA PHE A 69 21.38 -47.69 3.98
C PHE A 69 20.07 -46.91 4.01
N PHE A 70 19.10 -47.46 4.72
CA PHE A 70 17.82 -46.84 5.03
C PHE A 70 17.25 -47.32 6.38
N GLY A 71 16.18 -46.70 6.86
CA GLY A 71 15.59 -46.99 8.19
C GLY A 71 16.12 -46.10 9.31
N GLU A 72 17.04 -45.17 9.01
CA GLU A 72 17.68 -44.22 9.95
C GLU A 72 16.69 -43.54 10.91
N PHE A 73 15.54 -43.11 10.38
CA PHE A 73 14.53 -42.36 11.13
C PHE A 73 13.95 -43.19 12.29
N THR A 74 13.93 -44.52 12.18
CA THR A 74 13.42 -45.42 13.22
C THR A 74 14.28 -45.38 14.49
N LEU A 75 15.54 -44.95 14.39
CA LEU A 75 16.44 -44.77 15.53
C LEU A 75 16.17 -43.47 16.32
N PHE A 76 15.30 -42.59 15.80
CA PHE A 76 15.03 -41.25 16.35
C PHE A 76 13.53 -40.94 16.51
N PRO A 77 12.76 -41.73 17.29
CA PRO A 77 11.31 -41.57 17.41
C PRO A 77 10.87 -40.22 18.03
N ARG A 78 11.73 -39.54 18.80
CA ARG A 78 11.43 -38.23 19.41
C ARG A 78 11.56 -37.06 18.45
N SER A 79 12.06 -37.26 17.23
CA SER A 79 12.34 -36.20 16.27
C SER A 79 11.17 -35.90 15.31
N GLY A 80 10.07 -36.65 15.39
CA GLY A 80 8.83 -36.33 14.67
C GLY A 80 8.84 -36.60 13.16
N PHE A 81 9.77 -37.42 12.66
CA PHE A 81 9.89 -37.75 11.23
C PHE A 81 8.61 -38.40 10.66
N LEU A 82 8.23 -38.01 9.45
CA LEU A 82 7.14 -38.66 8.71
C LEU A 82 7.56 -40.08 8.29
N PRO A 83 6.79 -41.13 8.62
CA PRO A 83 7.14 -42.49 8.23
C PRO A 83 7.00 -42.68 6.72
N TYR A 84 7.99 -43.32 6.10
CA TYR A 84 7.95 -43.74 4.69
C TYR A 84 7.77 -45.26 4.57
N SER A 85 7.17 -45.67 3.46
CA SER A 85 7.03 -47.09 3.07
C SER A 85 8.18 -47.52 2.18
N VAL A 86 8.60 -48.79 2.27
CA VAL A 86 9.69 -49.31 1.44
C VAL A 86 9.14 -50.42 0.55
N ARG A 87 9.36 -50.33 -0.77
CA ARG A 87 9.03 -51.39 -1.72
C ARG A 87 10.28 -52.08 -2.20
N VAL A 88 10.23 -53.41 -2.20
CA VAL A 88 11.36 -54.26 -2.55
C VAL A 88 11.03 -55.04 -3.82
N SER A 89 12.00 -55.11 -4.75
CA SER A 89 11.88 -55.87 -6.00
C SER A 89 12.16 -57.38 -5.79
N VAL A 90 11.69 -58.22 -6.72
CA VAL A 90 11.83 -59.68 -6.67
C VAL A 90 13.33 -60.06 -6.56
N LYS A 91 13.68 -60.92 -5.60
CA LYS A 91 15.06 -61.39 -5.27
C LYS A 91 15.98 -60.33 -4.65
N ALA A 92 15.48 -59.52 -3.71
CA ALA A 92 16.33 -58.65 -2.90
C ALA A 92 16.78 -59.33 -1.60
N GLU A 93 18.02 -59.05 -1.20
CA GLU A 93 18.58 -59.43 0.09
C GLU A 93 18.95 -58.16 0.85
N LEU A 94 18.43 -58.06 2.07
CA LEU A 94 18.64 -56.93 2.97
C LEU A 94 19.30 -57.43 4.24
N LEU A 95 20.16 -56.60 4.83
CA LEU A 95 20.77 -56.88 6.12
C LEU A 95 20.24 -55.87 7.14
N LEU A 96 19.50 -56.33 8.15
CA LEU A 96 18.98 -55.50 9.22
C LEU A 96 19.92 -55.54 10.42
N ILE A 97 20.48 -54.39 10.77
CA ILE A 97 21.18 -54.19 12.04
C ILE A 97 20.16 -53.68 13.07
N PRO A 98 19.81 -54.46 14.11
CA PRO A 98 18.77 -54.09 15.05
C PRO A 98 19.19 -52.89 15.90
N GLU A 99 18.21 -52.07 16.29
CA GLU A 99 18.43 -50.88 17.12
C GLU A 99 19.18 -51.20 18.43
N SER A 100 18.95 -52.38 19.03
CA SER A 100 19.60 -52.83 20.26
C SER A 100 21.13 -52.93 20.14
N ALA A 101 21.64 -53.29 18.97
CA ALA A 101 23.08 -53.35 18.69
C ALA A 101 23.67 -51.96 18.35
N LEU A 102 22.88 -51.08 17.74
CA LEU A 102 23.30 -49.73 17.34
C LEU A 102 23.31 -48.72 18.50
N ARG A 103 22.35 -48.80 19.44
CA ARG A 103 22.22 -47.85 20.56
C ARG A 103 23.50 -47.66 21.39
N PRO A 104 24.23 -48.72 21.81
CA PRO A 104 25.47 -48.56 22.56
C PRO A 104 26.57 -47.82 21.78
N ILE A 105 26.63 -48.03 20.47
CA ILE A 105 27.63 -47.42 19.58
C ILE A 105 27.29 -45.95 19.33
N LEU A 106 26.02 -45.63 19.10
CA LEU A 106 25.56 -44.24 18.94
C LEU A 106 25.72 -43.40 20.21
N LYS A 107 25.73 -44.03 21.40
CA LYS A 107 26.10 -43.35 22.65
C LYS A 107 27.60 -43.05 22.74
N LYS A 108 28.45 -43.94 22.24
CA LYS A 108 29.92 -43.78 22.26
C LYS A 108 30.43 -42.83 21.16
N HIS A 109 29.76 -42.78 20.01
CA HIS A 109 30.17 -41.98 18.85
C HIS A 109 29.07 -40.95 18.47
N PRO A 110 29.04 -39.76 19.10
CA PRO A 110 28.01 -38.76 18.84
C PRO A 110 28.08 -38.16 17.41
N ALA A 111 29.25 -38.18 16.78
CA ALA A 111 29.43 -37.74 15.38
C ALA A 111 28.61 -38.62 14.41
N LEU A 112 28.71 -39.95 14.53
CA LEU A 112 27.93 -40.90 13.73
C LEU A 112 26.42 -40.68 13.92
N LYS A 113 25.98 -40.43 15.15
CA LYS A 113 24.58 -40.10 15.44
C LYS A 113 24.11 -38.85 14.70
N LYS A 114 24.94 -37.81 14.61
CA LYS A 114 24.62 -36.57 13.87
C LYS A 114 24.51 -36.84 12.36
N THR A 115 25.41 -37.66 11.81
CA THR A 115 25.40 -38.05 10.39
C THR A 115 24.13 -38.82 10.03
N LEU A 116 23.71 -39.79 10.85
CA LEU A 116 22.48 -40.54 10.61
C LEU A 116 21.23 -39.66 10.73
N LEU A 117 21.22 -38.72 11.67
CA LEU A 117 20.12 -37.76 11.82
C LEU A 117 20.02 -36.82 10.61
N GLN A 118 21.17 -36.36 10.09
CA GLN A 118 21.21 -35.51 8.90
C GLN A 118 20.71 -36.27 7.67
N ARG A 119 21.16 -37.51 7.47
CA ARG A 119 20.69 -38.37 6.38
C ARG A 119 19.18 -38.64 6.45
N ALA A 120 18.63 -38.82 7.66
CA ALA A 120 17.18 -38.96 7.85
C ALA A 120 16.42 -37.70 7.39
N ARG A 121 16.92 -36.49 7.71
CA ARG A 121 16.34 -35.22 7.24
C ARG A 121 16.46 -35.03 5.74
N GLU A 122 17.58 -35.41 5.14
CA GLU A 122 17.77 -35.35 3.68
C GLU A 122 16.76 -36.22 2.94
N ILE A 123 16.51 -37.45 3.43
CA ILE A 123 15.49 -38.34 2.85
C ILE A 123 14.08 -37.75 3.03
N GLU A 124 13.76 -37.19 4.20
CA GLU A 124 12.47 -36.52 4.43
C GLU A 124 12.29 -35.29 3.52
N GLN A 125 13.34 -34.49 3.35
CA GLN A 125 13.33 -33.34 2.46
C GLN A 125 13.18 -33.78 0.99
N LEU A 126 13.85 -34.84 0.55
CA LEU A 126 13.70 -35.38 -0.80
C LEU A 126 12.29 -35.94 -1.06
N LEU A 127 11.62 -36.47 -0.03
CA LEU A 127 10.22 -36.93 -0.09
C LEU A 127 9.19 -35.81 0.13
N GLY A 128 9.63 -34.61 0.54
CA GLY A 128 8.79 -33.43 0.81
C GLY A 128 8.90 -32.32 -0.24
N THR A 129 10.06 -32.18 -0.89
CA THR A 129 10.37 -31.06 -1.82
C THR A 129 9.69 -31.16 -3.18
N LYS A 130 9.15 -32.31 -3.58
CA LYS A 130 8.36 -32.43 -4.83
C LYS A 130 6.85 -32.22 -4.67
N THR A 131 6.39 -32.08 -3.43
CA THR A 131 4.97 -31.82 -3.12
C THR A 131 4.51 -30.40 -3.48
N GLU A 132 5.43 -29.46 -3.75
CA GLU A 132 5.07 -28.09 -4.16
C GLU A 132 5.11 -27.85 -5.68
N GLU A 133 5.64 -28.79 -6.49
CA GLU A 133 5.74 -28.62 -7.96
C GLU A 133 4.77 -29.51 -8.77
N THR A 134 3.96 -30.36 -8.13
CA THR A 134 3.09 -31.33 -8.83
C THR A 134 1.59 -31.16 -8.58
N ASP A 135 1.12 -29.90 -8.49
CA ASP A 135 -0.29 -29.55 -8.79
C ASP A 135 -0.43 -28.85 -10.16
N LYS A 136 0.55 -29.04 -11.06
CA LYS A 136 0.35 -28.79 -12.50
C LYS A 136 -0.51 -29.91 -13.09
N LYS A 137 -1.83 -29.76 -12.94
CA LYS A 137 -2.81 -30.41 -13.83
C LYS A 137 -2.37 -30.19 -15.28
N SER A 138 -2.07 -31.29 -15.96
CA SER A 138 -1.87 -31.35 -17.41
C SER A 138 -2.97 -30.60 -18.15
N ASP A 139 -2.55 -29.67 -19.02
CA ASP A 139 -3.23 -29.08 -20.15
C ASP A 139 -4.75 -29.34 -20.28
N ARG A 140 -5.52 -28.55 -19.54
CA ARG A 140 -6.79 -28.05 -20.08
C ARG A 140 -6.53 -26.65 -20.59
N ALA A 141 -6.76 -26.42 -21.88
CA ALA A 141 -6.77 -25.07 -22.45
C ALA A 141 -7.55 -24.13 -21.50
N TYR A 142 -6.87 -23.10 -21.00
CA TYR A 142 -7.51 -22.11 -20.16
C TYR A 142 -8.46 -21.31 -21.04
N PHE A 143 -9.75 -21.58 -20.90
CA PHE A 143 -10.79 -20.72 -21.44
C PHE A 143 -11.20 -19.75 -20.33
N PRO A 144 -10.74 -18.49 -20.38
CA PRO A 144 -11.16 -17.50 -19.40
C PRO A 144 -12.67 -17.32 -19.51
N SER A 145 -13.37 -17.60 -18.42
CA SER A 145 -14.79 -17.24 -18.27
C SER A 145 -14.87 -15.99 -17.40
N PRO A 146 -15.60 -14.94 -17.81
CA PRO A 146 -15.80 -13.78 -16.96
C PRO A 146 -16.43 -14.22 -15.63
N ALA A 147 -15.90 -13.72 -14.51
CA ALA A 147 -16.32 -14.14 -13.17
C ALA A 147 -17.83 -13.85 -12.92
N GLN A 148 -18.37 -12.84 -13.59
CA GLN A 148 -19.81 -12.58 -13.63
C GLN A 148 -20.47 -13.31 -14.81
N ARG A 149 -20.77 -14.60 -14.66
CA ARG A 149 -21.91 -15.19 -15.40
C ARG A 149 -23.19 -14.64 -14.76
N LEU A 150 -23.78 -13.64 -15.40
CA LEU A 150 -25.11 -13.09 -15.08
C LEU A 150 -26.18 -14.16 -15.35
N GLY A 151 -26.30 -15.11 -14.43
CA GLY A 151 -27.26 -16.21 -14.45
C GLY A 151 -28.40 -15.99 -13.46
N HIS A 152 -29.09 -14.85 -13.49
CA HIS A 152 -30.43 -14.72 -12.89
C HIS A 152 -31.18 -13.53 -13.49
N TRP A 153 -32.50 -13.70 -13.66
CA TRP A 153 -33.43 -12.74 -14.23
C TRP A 153 -33.39 -11.37 -13.52
N ILE A 154 -33.07 -11.35 -12.22
CA ILE A 154 -32.88 -10.13 -11.40
C ILE A 154 -31.56 -9.42 -11.72
N GLY A 155 -30.49 -10.16 -12.04
CA GLY A 155 -29.19 -9.60 -12.43
C GLY A 155 -29.20 -8.93 -13.80
N GLN A 156 -30.07 -9.38 -14.73
CA GLN A 156 -30.22 -8.74 -16.04
C GLN A 156 -30.78 -7.31 -15.96
N SER A 157 -31.58 -6.99 -14.93
CA SER A 157 -32.12 -5.64 -14.73
C SER A 157 -31.11 -4.66 -14.12
N LEU A 158 -30.03 -5.16 -13.50
CA LEU A 158 -29.06 -4.37 -12.73
C LEU A 158 -27.64 -4.37 -13.32
N ARG A 159 -27.46 -4.74 -14.60
CA ARG A 159 -26.16 -4.80 -15.34
C ARG A 159 -25.13 -3.77 -14.85
N ARG A 160 -24.29 -4.16 -13.90
CA ARG A 160 -23.23 -3.34 -13.33
C ARG A 160 -21.91 -3.99 -13.66
N TYR A 161 -21.18 -3.36 -14.56
CA TYR A 161 -19.79 -3.74 -14.81
C TYR A 161 -18.92 -3.29 -13.62
N PRO A 162 -17.76 -3.94 -13.39
CA PRO A 162 -16.83 -3.49 -12.38
C PRO A 162 -16.44 -2.04 -12.63
N PHE A 163 -16.43 -1.24 -11.57
CA PHE A 163 -15.98 0.14 -11.60
C PHE A 163 -14.84 0.30 -10.59
N PHE A 164 -13.85 1.09 -10.99
CA PHE A 164 -12.78 1.57 -10.13
C PHE A 164 -12.59 3.05 -10.48
N GLU A 165 -12.74 3.89 -9.47
CA GLU A 165 -12.58 5.34 -9.63
C GLU A 165 -11.07 5.66 -9.71
N GLN A 166 -10.70 6.48 -10.69
CA GLN A 166 -9.32 6.95 -10.78
C GLN A 166 -8.94 7.77 -9.53
N GLN A 167 -7.77 7.52 -8.96
CA GLN A 167 -7.34 8.19 -7.73
C GLN A 167 -6.59 9.50 -8.00
N SER A 168 -6.00 9.63 -9.18
CA SER A 168 -5.43 10.87 -9.73
C SER A 168 -5.93 11.08 -11.16
N ALA A 169 -5.82 12.30 -11.69
CA ALA A 169 -6.20 12.60 -13.07
C ALA A 169 -5.37 11.80 -14.09
N SER A 170 -4.13 11.43 -13.74
CA SER A 170 -3.24 10.63 -14.59
C SER A 170 -3.56 9.14 -14.62
N ASP A 171 -4.46 8.64 -13.76
CA ASP A 171 -4.70 7.21 -13.55
C ASP A 171 -5.65 6.53 -14.52
N CYS A 172 -6.29 7.27 -15.41
CA CYS A 172 -7.38 6.73 -16.23
C CYS A 172 -7.05 5.40 -16.92
N GLY A 173 -5.84 5.27 -17.48
CA GLY A 173 -5.36 4.03 -18.10
C GLY A 173 -5.16 2.87 -17.11
N ALA A 174 -4.47 3.12 -15.99
CA ALA A 174 -4.22 2.12 -14.95
C ALA A 174 -5.52 1.66 -14.27
N ALA A 175 -6.42 2.61 -13.96
CA ALA A 175 -7.77 2.33 -13.47
C ALA A 175 -8.59 1.50 -14.48
N GLY A 176 -8.43 1.75 -15.78
CA GLY A 176 -8.98 0.93 -16.86
C GLY A 176 -8.52 -0.53 -16.79
N LEU A 177 -7.23 -0.77 -16.56
CA LEU A 177 -6.68 -2.11 -16.36
C LEU A 177 -7.21 -2.76 -15.07
N VAL A 178 -7.35 -2.01 -13.98
CA VAL A 178 -7.99 -2.52 -12.73
C VAL A 178 -9.42 -2.98 -13.01
N MET A 179 -10.21 -2.18 -13.73
CA MET A 179 -11.60 -2.53 -14.08
C MET A 179 -11.67 -3.82 -14.91
N ILE A 180 -10.79 -3.96 -15.90
CA ILE A 180 -10.73 -5.16 -16.74
C ILE A 180 -10.23 -6.38 -15.96
N ALA A 181 -9.23 -6.21 -15.09
CA ALA A 181 -8.77 -7.29 -14.21
C ALA A 181 -9.91 -7.78 -13.31
N ARG A 182 -10.69 -6.86 -12.71
CA ARG A 182 -11.88 -7.18 -11.91
C ARG A 182 -12.97 -7.88 -12.71
N TYR A 183 -13.15 -7.53 -13.97
CA TYR A 183 -14.10 -8.19 -14.87
C TYR A 183 -13.76 -9.67 -15.08
N TRP A 184 -12.47 -9.97 -15.21
CA TRP A 184 -11.94 -11.32 -15.29
C TRP A 184 -11.73 -12.00 -13.93
N GLY A 185 -12.13 -11.36 -12.82
CA GLY A 185 -12.13 -11.94 -11.48
C GLY A 185 -10.86 -11.75 -10.67
N LYS A 186 -9.90 -10.95 -11.11
CA LYS A 186 -8.66 -10.65 -10.36
C LYS A 186 -8.70 -9.24 -9.77
N ARG A 187 -8.30 -9.11 -8.50
CA ARG A 187 -8.06 -7.81 -7.87
C ARG A 187 -6.57 -7.52 -7.91
N ILE A 188 -6.20 -6.39 -8.50
CA ILE A 188 -4.82 -5.93 -8.64
C ILE A 188 -4.79 -4.50 -8.12
N SER A 189 -3.75 -4.16 -7.37
CA SER A 189 -3.51 -2.80 -6.85
C SER A 189 -3.30 -1.84 -8.02
N VAL A 190 -3.94 -0.67 -7.95
CA VAL A 190 -3.76 0.39 -8.94
C VAL A 190 -2.30 0.83 -8.98
N ASN A 191 -1.59 0.80 -7.86
CA ASN A 191 -0.20 1.23 -7.78
C ASN A 191 0.76 0.34 -8.53
N ARG A 192 0.58 -0.96 -8.39
CA ARG A 192 1.33 -1.93 -9.17
C ARG A 192 1.13 -1.72 -10.67
N LEU A 193 -0.11 -1.42 -11.07
CA LEU A 193 -0.42 -1.12 -12.48
C LEU A 193 0.09 0.26 -12.91
N ARG A 194 0.10 1.27 -12.05
CA ARG A 194 0.68 2.58 -12.31
C ARG A 194 2.18 2.49 -12.54
N GLU A 195 2.87 1.76 -11.67
CA GLU A 195 4.30 1.52 -11.74
C GLU A 195 4.65 0.73 -13.01
N MET A 196 3.94 -0.38 -13.27
CA MET A 196 4.14 -1.17 -14.49
C MET A 196 3.78 -0.41 -15.78
N ALA A 197 2.79 0.49 -15.73
CA ALA A 197 2.37 1.29 -16.88
C ALA A 197 3.16 2.61 -17.00
N ASN A 198 4.08 2.88 -16.08
CA ASN A 198 4.89 4.10 -16.03
C ASN A 198 4.03 5.38 -16.07
N VAL A 199 3.00 5.44 -15.22
CA VAL A 199 2.06 6.58 -15.17
C VAL A 199 2.73 7.80 -14.52
N ASN A 200 2.92 8.84 -15.32
CA ASN A 200 3.48 10.12 -14.88
C ASN A 200 2.37 11.16 -14.63
N ARG A 201 2.75 12.41 -14.32
CA ARG A 201 1.81 13.53 -14.17
C ARG A 201 0.93 13.75 -15.41
N ASP A 202 1.47 13.49 -16.60
CA ASP A 202 0.75 13.62 -17.88
C ASP A 202 -0.17 12.42 -18.21
N GLY A 203 -0.13 11.34 -17.42
CA GLY A 203 -0.92 10.12 -17.65
C GLY A 203 -0.11 8.91 -18.09
N ALA A 204 -0.84 7.87 -18.52
CA ALA A 204 -0.29 6.62 -19.05
C ALA A 204 -0.14 6.69 -20.58
N SER A 205 0.96 6.18 -21.13
CA SER A 205 1.05 5.96 -22.58
C SER A 205 0.36 4.65 -22.97
N LEU A 206 -0.12 4.54 -24.22
CA LEU A 206 -0.70 3.29 -24.73
C LEU A 206 0.32 2.13 -24.67
N LYS A 207 1.60 2.43 -24.92
CA LYS A 207 2.71 1.47 -24.79
C LYS A 207 2.89 1.00 -23.34
N GLY A 208 2.87 1.92 -22.38
CA GLY A 208 2.94 1.57 -20.96
C GLY A 208 1.76 0.69 -20.52
N LEU A 209 0.55 0.98 -21.00
CA LEU A 209 -0.62 0.12 -20.74
C LEU A 209 -0.49 -1.28 -21.35
N ILE A 210 0.14 -1.39 -22.53
CA ILE A 210 0.48 -2.69 -23.14
C ILE A 210 1.44 -3.46 -22.23
N THR A 211 2.56 -2.85 -21.83
CA THR A 211 3.55 -3.50 -20.96
C THR A 211 2.92 -3.97 -19.65
N ALA A 212 2.13 -3.11 -19.00
CA ALA A 212 1.46 -3.43 -17.75
C ALA A 212 0.45 -4.57 -17.91
N ALA A 213 -0.36 -4.53 -18.97
CA ALA A 213 -1.32 -5.58 -19.29
C ALA A 213 -0.64 -6.93 -19.55
N GLU A 214 0.46 -6.95 -20.29
CA GLU A 214 1.21 -8.19 -20.58
C GLU A 214 1.88 -8.76 -19.32
N ASN A 215 2.42 -7.90 -18.46
CA ASN A 215 3.03 -8.29 -17.18
C ASN A 215 2.03 -8.94 -16.22
N ILE A 216 0.76 -8.49 -16.21
CA ILE A 216 -0.29 -9.14 -15.42
C ILE A 216 -0.91 -10.37 -16.09
N GLY A 217 -0.50 -10.70 -17.32
CA GLY A 217 -0.97 -11.86 -18.08
C GLY A 217 -2.15 -11.60 -19.03
N LEU A 218 -2.44 -10.35 -19.40
CA LEU A 218 -3.37 -10.06 -20.49
C LEU A 218 -2.59 -10.06 -21.81
N SER A 219 -3.04 -10.85 -22.80
CA SER A 219 -2.61 -10.66 -24.18
C SER A 219 -3.21 -9.35 -24.71
N THR A 220 -2.36 -8.51 -25.28
CA THR A 220 -2.76 -7.21 -25.79
C THR A 220 -2.76 -7.20 -27.32
N ARG A 221 -3.66 -6.42 -27.90
CA ARG A 221 -3.62 -6.10 -29.32
C ARG A 221 -4.04 -4.65 -29.54
N PRO A 222 -3.09 -3.72 -29.72
CA PRO A 222 -3.42 -2.35 -30.09
C PRO A 222 -3.94 -2.32 -31.53
N VAL A 223 -5.09 -1.70 -31.75
CA VAL A 223 -5.71 -1.57 -33.07
C VAL A 223 -6.25 -0.16 -33.25
N LYS A 224 -6.08 0.37 -34.46
CA LYS A 224 -6.83 1.53 -34.93
C LYS A 224 -8.09 1.00 -35.63
N ALA A 225 -9.24 1.13 -35.01
CA ALA A 225 -10.47 0.47 -35.45
C ALA A 225 -11.54 1.47 -35.90
N THR A 226 -12.46 1.01 -36.74
CA THR A 226 -13.76 1.67 -36.95
C THR A 226 -14.78 1.12 -35.95
N LEU A 227 -15.84 1.88 -35.68
CA LEU A 227 -16.86 1.49 -34.69
C LEU A 227 -17.54 0.15 -35.03
N GLU A 228 -17.72 -0.12 -36.34
CA GLU A 228 -18.27 -1.38 -36.84
C GLU A 228 -17.29 -2.55 -36.67
N GLY A 229 -16.00 -2.31 -36.92
CA GLY A 229 -14.95 -3.31 -36.72
C GLY A 229 -14.79 -3.67 -35.25
N LEU A 230 -14.87 -2.69 -34.36
CA LEU A 230 -14.75 -2.86 -32.91
C LEU A 230 -15.92 -3.66 -32.32
N GLY A 231 -17.13 -3.49 -32.85
CA GLY A 231 -18.31 -4.25 -32.42
C GLY A 231 -18.22 -5.76 -32.71
N LYS A 232 -17.31 -6.20 -33.58
CA LYS A 232 -17.05 -7.62 -33.89
C LYS A 232 -15.93 -8.23 -33.04
N GLN A 233 -15.19 -7.41 -32.29
CA GLN A 233 -14.07 -7.86 -31.47
C GLN A 233 -14.53 -8.32 -30.07
N PRO A 234 -13.75 -9.17 -29.39
CA PRO A 234 -14.01 -9.52 -28.00
C PRO A 234 -13.83 -8.31 -27.08
N LEU A 235 -14.85 -8.04 -26.26
CA LEU A 235 -14.86 -6.99 -25.22
C LEU A 235 -14.71 -7.64 -23.84
N PRO A 236 -14.16 -6.94 -22.82
CA PRO A 236 -13.88 -5.50 -22.74
C PRO A 236 -12.58 -5.04 -23.40
N ALA A 237 -12.53 -3.77 -23.80
CA ALA A 237 -11.35 -3.13 -24.41
C ALA A 237 -11.11 -1.73 -23.84
N ILE A 238 -9.88 -1.22 -23.86
CA ILE A 238 -9.58 0.17 -23.48
C ILE A 238 -9.57 1.03 -24.75
N ALA A 239 -10.25 2.16 -24.72
CA ALA A 239 -10.30 3.13 -25.82
C ALA A 239 -9.68 4.45 -25.40
N HIS A 240 -8.90 5.04 -26.31
CA HIS A 240 -8.34 6.37 -26.12
C HIS A 240 -9.38 7.45 -26.44
N TRP A 241 -9.61 8.34 -25.49
CA TRP A 241 -10.77 9.21 -25.41
C TRP A 241 -10.34 10.67 -25.32
N GLU A 242 -10.90 11.52 -26.19
CA GLU A 242 -10.67 12.98 -26.24
C GLU A 242 -9.18 13.40 -26.29
N GLY A 243 -8.30 12.51 -26.74
CA GLY A 243 -6.86 12.79 -26.89
C GLY A 243 -6.04 12.75 -25.60
N LYS A 244 -6.66 12.64 -24.43
CA LYS A 244 -6.00 12.77 -23.11
C LYS A 244 -6.52 11.82 -22.03
N HIS A 245 -7.47 10.96 -22.35
CA HIS A 245 -8.16 10.12 -21.37
C HIS A 245 -8.31 8.68 -21.89
N PHE A 246 -8.52 7.72 -20.98
CA PHE A 246 -8.79 6.33 -21.35
C PHE A 246 -10.11 5.87 -20.73
N VAL A 247 -10.94 5.18 -21.53
CA VAL A 247 -12.22 4.61 -21.10
C VAL A 247 -12.30 3.13 -21.42
N VAL A 248 -12.99 2.35 -20.58
CA VAL A 248 -13.20 0.92 -20.84
C VAL A 248 -14.51 0.72 -21.58
N ILE A 249 -14.48 0.05 -22.73
CA ILE A 249 -15.67 -0.34 -23.46
C ILE A 249 -16.13 -1.70 -22.94
N TRP A 250 -17.34 -1.74 -22.38
CA TRP A 250 -17.94 -2.97 -21.90
C TRP A 250 -18.75 -3.69 -22.97
N LYS A 251 -19.58 -2.94 -23.70
CA LYS A 251 -20.49 -3.50 -24.69
C LYS A 251 -20.87 -2.49 -25.76
N ILE A 252 -20.82 -2.94 -27.01
CA ILE A 252 -21.34 -2.19 -28.16
C ILE A 252 -22.64 -2.86 -28.62
N THR A 253 -23.71 -2.08 -28.75
CA THR A 253 -25.00 -2.53 -29.30
C THR A 253 -25.32 -1.75 -30.59
N PRO A 254 -26.35 -2.13 -31.36
CA PRO A 254 -26.73 -1.41 -32.57
C PRO A 254 -27.07 0.07 -32.34
N LYS A 255 -27.61 0.41 -31.15
CA LYS A 255 -28.07 1.78 -30.82
C LYS A 255 -27.10 2.55 -29.92
N GLN A 256 -26.39 1.87 -29.02
CA GLN A 256 -25.64 2.52 -27.94
C GLN A 256 -24.34 1.78 -27.59
N VAL A 257 -23.39 2.49 -26.99
CA VAL A 257 -22.13 1.98 -26.46
C VAL A 257 -22.13 2.18 -24.94
N ILE A 258 -21.86 1.10 -24.19
CA ILE A 258 -21.70 1.15 -22.74
C ILE A 258 -20.21 1.22 -22.43
N ILE A 259 -19.80 2.31 -21.80
CA ILE A 259 -18.42 2.54 -21.36
C ILE A 259 -18.35 2.65 -19.84
N GLY A 260 -17.22 2.26 -19.27
CA GLY A 260 -16.80 2.61 -17.92
C GLY A 260 -15.72 3.68 -18.02
N ASP A 261 -16.09 4.91 -17.70
CA ASP A 261 -15.15 6.01 -17.54
C ASP A 261 -14.59 5.95 -16.10
N PRO A 262 -13.27 5.78 -15.90
CA PRO A 262 -12.65 5.81 -14.58
C PRO A 262 -12.96 7.07 -13.75
N ALA A 263 -13.22 8.20 -14.41
CA ALA A 263 -13.48 9.48 -13.76
C ALA A 263 -14.95 9.68 -13.40
N ILE A 264 -15.88 9.18 -14.22
CA ILE A 264 -17.32 9.50 -14.12
C ILE A 264 -18.15 8.27 -13.68
N GLY A 265 -17.71 7.07 -14.05
CA GLY A 265 -18.44 5.83 -13.86
C GLY A 265 -18.98 5.26 -15.17
N GLN A 266 -20.01 4.42 -15.07
CA GLN A 266 -20.62 3.78 -16.23
C GLN A 266 -21.50 4.78 -17.01
N LEU A 267 -21.16 5.02 -18.27
CA LEU A 267 -21.92 5.86 -19.20
C LEU A 267 -22.51 5.02 -20.33
N THR A 268 -23.69 5.41 -20.79
CA THR A 268 -24.33 4.82 -21.97
C THR A 268 -24.48 5.92 -23.01
N LEU A 269 -23.68 5.83 -24.07
CA LEU A 269 -23.59 6.87 -25.10
C LEU A 269 -24.23 6.40 -26.40
N SER A 270 -24.75 7.34 -27.18
CA SER A 270 -25.13 7.06 -28.57
C SER A 270 -23.88 6.75 -29.41
N ARG A 271 -24.03 6.02 -30.52
CA ARG A 271 -22.89 5.73 -31.40
C ARG A 271 -22.22 6.98 -31.97
N ALA A 272 -23.01 8.00 -32.30
CA ALA A 272 -22.51 9.27 -32.83
C ALA A 272 -21.70 10.04 -31.77
N GLU A 273 -22.21 10.09 -30.54
CA GLU A 273 -21.55 10.75 -29.42
C GLU A 273 -20.26 10.04 -29.00
N PHE A 274 -20.23 8.70 -29.06
CA PHE A 274 -18.99 7.96 -28.83
C PHE A 274 -17.97 8.23 -29.94
N ALA A 275 -18.40 8.24 -31.21
CA ALA A 275 -17.52 8.45 -32.35
C ALA A 275 -16.88 9.84 -32.38
N SER A 276 -17.59 10.88 -31.89
CA SER A 276 -17.04 12.25 -31.86
C SER A 276 -15.92 12.45 -30.84
N LYS A 277 -15.92 11.65 -29.76
CA LYS A 277 -14.96 11.74 -28.66
C LYS A 277 -13.84 10.68 -28.73
N TRP A 278 -14.06 9.58 -29.44
CA TRP A 278 -13.08 8.51 -29.59
C TRP A 278 -12.04 8.83 -30.66
N THR A 279 -10.75 8.67 -30.35
CA THR A 279 -9.67 8.98 -31.30
C THR A 279 -9.38 7.85 -32.31
N GLY A 280 -10.12 6.74 -32.24
CA GLY A 280 -9.95 5.55 -33.11
C GLY A 280 -8.93 4.53 -32.60
N PHE A 281 -8.13 4.86 -31.58
CA PHE A 281 -7.16 3.94 -30.98
C PHE A 281 -7.83 3.11 -29.86
N THR A 282 -7.62 1.81 -29.89
CA THR A 282 -8.18 0.84 -28.93
C THR A 282 -7.18 -0.25 -28.60
N LEU A 283 -7.15 -0.66 -27.34
CA LEU A 283 -6.38 -1.76 -26.81
C LEU A 283 -7.32 -2.92 -26.49
N LEU A 284 -7.26 -3.98 -27.31
CA LEU A 284 -7.98 -5.22 -27.04
C LEU A 284 -7.22 -6.04 -26.01
N LEU A 285 -7.93 -6.57 -25.02
CA LEU A 285 -7.35 -7.25 -23.87
C LEU A 285 -8.05 -8.59 -23.67
N GLN A 286 -7.26 -9.67 -23.67
CA GLN A 286 -7.75 -11.01 -23.34
C GLN A 286 -6.83 -11.66 -22.30
N PRO A 287 -7.36 -12.31 -21.27
CA PRO A 287 -6.51 -13.01 -20.31
C PRO A 287 -5.88 -14.26 -20.92
N ASN A 288 -4.57 -14.42 -20.73
CA ASN A 288 -3.82 -15.62 -21.10
C ASN A 288 -3.66 -16.55 -19.88
N GLN A 289 -2.89 -17.64 -20.01
CA GLN A 289 -2.65 -18.57 -18.89
C GLN A 289 -1.98 -17.90 -17.68
N LYS A 290 -1.01 -17.00 -17.89
CA LYS A 290 -0.31 -16.27 -16.82
C LYS A 290 -1.27 -15.47 -15.94
N PHE A 291 -2.36 -14.94 -16.51
CA PHE A 291 -3.36 -14.17 -15.75
C PHE A 291 -3.99 -14.98 -14.61
N ARG A 292 -4.12 -16.31 -14.75
CA ARG A 292 -4.63 -17.16 -13.66
C ARG A 292 -3.69 -17.18 -12.47
N ASP A 293 -2.41 -17.26 -12.76
CA ASP A 293 -1.34 -17.46 -11.78
C ASP A 293 -0.92 -16.13 -11.12
N THR A 294 -1.33 -14.99 -11.71
CA THR A 294 -1.17 -13.67 -11.10
C THR A 294 -1.83 -13.64 -9.71
N LYS A 295 -1.00 -13.40 -8.68
CA LYS A 295 -1.44 -13.24 -7.29
C LYS A 295 -2.41 -12.07 -7.18
N GLU A 296 -3.52 -12.28 -6.49
CA GLU A 296 -4.49 -11.22 -6.19
C GLU A 296 -4.00 -10.36 -5.03
N ASP A 297 -4.07 -9.05 -5.21
CA ASP A 297 -3.86 -8.10 -4.14
C ASP A 297 -5.14 -8.07 -3.29
N LYS A 298 -5.05 -8.62 -2.07
CA LYS A 298 -6.18 -8.60 -1.14
C LYS A 298 -6.31 -7.18 -0.60
N THR A 299 -7.36 -6.46 -1.01
CA THR A 299 -7.82 -5.23 -0.34
C THR A 299 -8.27 -5.61 1.07
N SER A 300 -7.32 -5.62 2.01
CA SER A 300 -7.54 -6.28 3.28
C SER A 300 -7.95 -5.26 4.32
N LEU A 301 -9.26 -5.13 4.54
CA LEU A 301 -9.81 -4.56 5.78
C LEU A 301 -9.20 -5.22 7.04
N TRP A 302 -8.53 -6.36 6.88
CA TRP A 302 -7.77 -7.01 7.94
C TRP A 302 -6.49 -6.26 8.35
N GLN A 303 -5.90 -5.43 7.48
CA GLN A 303 -4.82 -4.51 7.90
C GLN A 303 -5.36 -3.51 8.94
N PHE A 304 -6.63 -3.12 8.82
CA PHE A 304 -7.31 -2.28 9.81
C PHE A 304 -7.59 -3.01 11.12
N TYR A 305 -7.89 -4.31 11.06
CA TYR A 305 -7.99 -5.14 12.27
C TYR A 305 -6.67 -5.17 13.06
N ARG A 306 -5.52 -5.25 12.38
CA ARG A 306 -4.19 -5.16 13.05
C ARG A 306 -3.97 -3.83 13.78
N LEU A 307 -4.63 -2.76 13.36
CA LEU A 307 -4.56 -1.45 14.03
C LEU A 307 -5.47 -1.37 15.28
N LEU A 308 -6.53 -2.17 15.31
CA LEU A 308 -7.42 -2.33 16.46
C LEU A 308 -6.87 -3.32 17.50
N GLU A 309 -6.03 -4.27 17.08
CA GLU A 309 -5.43 -5.31 17.93
C GLU A 309 -4.77 -4.77 19.22
N PRO A 310 -3.97 -3.68 19.19
CA PRO A 310 -3.38 -3.11 20.40
C PRO A 310 -4.39 -2.50 21.38
N HIS A 311 -5.62 -2.23 20.94
CA HIS A 311 -6.68 -1.54 21.70
C HIS A 311 -7.82 -2.47 22.13
N TRP A 312 -7.64 -3.79 21.97
CA TRP A 312 -8.65 -4.80 22.28
C TRP A 312 -9.22 -4.69 23.71
N PHE A 313 -8.41 -4.34 24.71
CA PHE A 313 -8.89 -4.17 26.10
C PHE A 313 -9.89 -3.02 26.24
N VAL A 314 -9.65 -1.89 25.57
CA VAL A 314 -10.59 -0.75 25.64
C VAL A 314 -11.86 -1.05 24.86
N LEU A 315 -11.77 -1.78 23.73
CA LEU A 315 -12.95 -2.28 23.02
C LEU A 315 -13.78 -3.24 23.90
N LEU A 316 -13.13 -4.07 24.71
CA LEU A 316 -13.81 -4.92 25.69
C LEU A 316 -14.49 -4.09 26.78
N GLU A 317 -13.84 -3.06 27.32
CA GLU A 317 -14.45 -2.12 28.28
C GLU A 317 -15.68 -1.42 27.70
N ILE A 318 -15.60 -0.95 26.45
CA ILE A 318 -16.72 -0.33 25.72
C ILE A 318 -17.85 -1.33 25.49
N PHE A 319 -17.52 -2.57 25.14
CA PHE A 319 -18.50 -3.66 24.98
C PHE A 319 -19.23 -3.94 26.31
N VAL A 320 -18.48 -4.06 27.40
CA VAL A 320 -19.03 -4.28 28.75
C VAL A 320 -19.88 -3.10 29.20
N ALA A 321 -19.40 -1.87 29.04
CA ALA A 321 -20.15 -0.66 29.36
C ALA A 321 -21.46 -0.58 28.55
N SER A 322 -21.40 -0.94 27.27
CA SER A 322 -22.60 -1.06 26.44
C SER A 322 -23.57 -2.07 27.04
N LEU A 323 -23.12 -3.31 27.25
CA LEU A 323 -23.96 -4.38 27.80
C LEU A 323 -24.67 -3.95 29.09
N PHE A 324 -23.95 -3.25 29.99
CA PHE A 324 -24.56 -2.64 31.17
C PHE A 324 -25.64 -1.61 30.80
N ILE A 325 -25.36 -0.62 29.94
CA ILE A 325 -26.37 0.35 29.46
C ILE A 325 -27.63 -0.37 28.96
N GLN A 326 -27.49 -1.46 28.20
CA GLN A 326 -28.64 -2.17 27.65
C GLN A 326 -29.41 -2.98 28.70
N ILE A 327 -28.72 -3.63 29.64
CA ILE A 327 -29.35 -4.29 30.80
C ILE A 327 -30.10 -3.27 31.67
N PHE A 328 -29.47 -2.14 32.00
CA PHE A 328 -30.12 -1.05 32.73
C PHE A 328 -31.24 -0.39 31.89
N GLY A 329 -31.16 -0.47 30.57
CA GLY A 329 -32.22 -0.05 29.64
C GLY A 329 -33.50 -0.87 29.73
N LEU A 330 -33.44 -2.12 30.21
CA LEU A 330 -34.62 -2.96 30.51
C LEU A 330 -35.35 -2.53 31.78
N ILE A 331 -34.68 -1.81 32.68
CA ILE A 331 -35.26 -1.39 33.96
C ILE A 331 -36.39 -0.39 33.74
N THR A 332 -36.23 0.57 32.81
CA THR A 332 -37.27 1.59 32.58
C THR A 332 -38.60 0.96 32.12
N PRO A 333 -38.66 0.09 31.10
CA PRO A 333 -39.88 -0.64 30.75
C PRO A 333 -40.50 -1.42 31.94
N ILE A 334 -39.69 -2.12 32.73
CA ILE A 334 -40.17 -2.92 33.87
C ILE A 334 -40.74 -2.01 34.96
N PHE A 335 -40.09 -0.90 35.28
CA PHE A 335 -40.58 0.07 36.27
C PHE A 335 -41.90 0.69 35.81
N THR A 336 -41.99 1.10 34.55
CA THR A 336 -43.23 1.63 33.98
C THR A 336 -44.37 0.61 34.04
N GLN A 337 -44.09 -0.66 33.69
CA GLN A 337 -45.07 -1.74 33.83
C GLN A 337 -45.56 -1.89 35.27
N LEU A 338 -44.65 -1.97 36.24
CA LEU A 338 -44.99 -2.16 37.66
C LEU A 338 -45.79 -0.99 38.23
N ILE A 339 -45.47 0.25 37.80
CA ILE A 339 -46.23 1.43 38.18
C ILE A 339 -47.69 1.30 37.66
N LEU A 340 -47.85 0.96 36.39
CA LEU A 340 -49.19 0.84 35.76
C LEU A 340 -50.01 -0.32 36.32
N ASP A 341 -49.40 -1.50 36.46
CA ASP A 341 -50.12 -2.73 36.82
C ASP A 341 -50.39 -2.86 38.32
N ARG A 342 -49.51 -2.33 39.17
CA ARG A 342 -49.62 -2.49 40.64
C ARG A 342 -49.87 -1.18 41.36
N VAL A 343 -49.05 -0.17 41.14
CA VAL A 343 -49.07 1.06 41.96
C VAL A 343 -50.31 1.89 41.70
N ILE A 344 -50.69 2.09 40.44
CA ILE A 344 -51.89 2.84 40.06
C ILE A 344 -53.15 2.10 40.51
N VAL A 345 -53.19 0.78 40.37
CA VAL A 345 -54.33 -0.04 40.78
C VAL A 345 -54.51 -0.08 42.30
N GLN A 346 -53.41 -0.11 43.07
CA GLN A 346 -53.43 -0.14 44.54
C GLN A 346 -53.51 1.24 45.20
N GLY A 347 -53.33 2.33 44.44
CA GLY A 347 -53.39 3.71 44.97
C GLY A 347 -52.30 4.07 45.99
N SER A 348 -51.21 3.31 46.05
CA SER A 348 -50.14 3.51 47.04
C SER A 348 -49.16 4.61 46.61
N LEU A 349 -49.30 5.80 47.19
CA LEU A 349 -48.40 6.93 46.91
C LEU A 349 -46.94 6.67 47.36
N THR A 350 -46.74 5.89 48.41
CA THR A 350 -45.39 5.59 48.93
C THR A 350 -44.58 4.72 47.96
N THR A 351 -45.20 3.68 47.38
CA THR A 351 -44.55 2.84 46.36
C THR A 351 -44.33 3.61 45.06
N LEU A 352 -45.24 4.52 44.69
CA LEU A 352 -45.07 5.41 43.54
C LEU A 352 -43.81 6.26 43.67
N TRP A 353 -43.64 6.98 44.78
CA TRP A 353 -42.47 7.82 45.01
C TRP A 353 -41.18 6.99 45.11
N ALA A 354 -41.21 5.83 45.76
CA ALA A 354 -40.06 4.93 45.83
C ALA A 354 -39.62 4.43 44.44
N MET A 355 -40.56 4.03 43.60
CA MET A 355 -40.28 3.62 42.21
C MET A 355 -39.86 4.79 41.33
N GLY A 356 -40.44 5.98 41.52
CA GLY A 356 -40.06 7.20 40.81
C GLY A 356 -38.63 7.63 41.13
N ILE A 357 -38.23 7.61 42.40
CA ILE A 357 -36.85 7.87 42.83
C ILE A 357 -35.92 6.79 42.29
N GLY A 358 -36.31 5.51 42.34
CA GLY A 358 -35.54 4.43 41.74
C GLY A 358 -35.31 4.62 40.24
N ALA A 359 -36.36 4.98 39.49
CA ALA A 359 -36.27 5.28 38.06
C ALA A 359 -35.36 6.48 37.77
N LEU A 360 -35.41 7.52 38.63
CA LEU A 360 -34.51 8.68 38.53
C LEU A 360 -33.05 8.26 38.75
N ILE A 361 -32.76 7.47 39.80
CA ILE A 361 -31.40 6.99 40.10
C ILE A 361 -30.85 6.16 38.94
N PHE A 362 -31.62 5.20 38.43
CA PHE A 362 -31.21 4.41 37.27
C PHE A 362 -31.09 5.25 36.00
N GLY A 363 -31.92 6.28 35.84
CA GLY A 363 -31.82 7.25 34.75
C GLY A 363 -30.52 8.03 34.78
N VAL A 364 -30.15 8.60 35.94
CA VAL A 364 -28.87 9.31 36.14
C VAL A 364 -27.68 8.38 35.90
N PHE A 365 -27.74 7.15 36.43
CA PHE A 365 -26.71 6.14 36.21
C PHE A 365 -26.56 5.77 34.73
N ARG A 366 -27.67 5.59 34.01
CA ARG A 366 -27.66 5.35 32.56
C ARG A 366 -27.02 6.50 31.80
N VAL A 367 -27.34 7.75 32.15
CA VAL A 367 -26.71 8.94 31.54
C VAL A 367 -25.21 8.94 31.81
N ALA A 368 -24.79 8.65 33.05
CA ALA A 368 -23.38 8.59 33.42
C ALA A 368 -22.61 7.51 32.64
N ILE A 369 -23.12 6.28 32.53
CA ILE A 369 -22.47 5.23 31.73
C ILE A 369 -22.47 5.58 30.25
N THR A 370 -23.55 6.19 29.73
CA THR A 370 -23.60 6.62 28.32
C THR A 370 -22.53 7.66 28.03
N GLY A 371 -22.33 8.62 28.95
CA GLY A 371 -21.25 9.59 28.87
C GLY A 371 -19.87 8.96 28.96
N LEU A 372 -19.67 8.01 29.88
CA LEU A 372 -18.42 7.25 29.99
C LEU A 372 -18.12 6.45 28.71
N ARG A 373 -19.12 5.76 28.15
CA ARG A 373 -18.99 5.02 26.89
C ARG A 373 -18.59 5.95 25.75
N ALA A 374 -19.25 7.10 25.62
CA ALA A 374 -18.92 8.09 24.59
C ALA A 374 -17.47 8.58 24.75
N TYR A 375 -17.06 8.94 25.98
CA TYR A 375 -15.69 9.35 26.27
C TYR A 375 -14.66 8.26 25.91
N LEU A 376 -14.91 6.99 26.29
CA LEU A 376 -14.01 5.88 25.97
C LEU A 376 -13.90 5.64 24.47
N LEU A 377 -15.01 5.75 23.73
CA LEU A 377 -15.03 5.66 22.27
C LEU A 377 -14.21 6.79 21.63
N ASP A 378 -14.45 8.04 22.02
CA ASP A 378 -13.73 9.21 21.49
C ASP A 378 -12.24 9.13 21.81
N HIS A 379 -11.89 8.76 23.04
CA HIS A 379 -10.50 8.60 23.48
C HIS A 379 -9.78 7.52 22.65
N THR A 380 -10.40 6.35 22.50
CA THR A 380 -9.83 5.23 21.73
C THR A 380 -9.66 5.60 20.27
N ALA A 381 -10.67 6.23 19.68
CA ALA A 381 -10.64 6.61 18.28
C ALA A 381 -9.55 7.67 17.99
N ASN A 382 -9.35 8.65 18.87
CA ASN A 382 -8.27 9.64 18.73
C ASN A 382 -6.87 9.02 18.87
N ARG A 383 -6.72 8.01 19.73
CA ARG A 383 -5.47 7.26 19.86
C ARG A 383 -5.15 6.45 18.61
N ILE A 384 -6.16 5.79 18.03
CA ILE A 384 -6.05 5.07 16.76
C ILE A 384 -5.72 6.05 15.62
N ASP A 385 -6.37 7.22 15.57
CA ASP A 385 -6.11 8.26 14.57
C ASP A 385 -4.66 8.75 14.61
N THR A 386 -4.14 9.03 15.82
CA THR A 386 -2.74 9.45 15.99
C THR A 386 -1.79 8.37 15.45
N ALA A 387 -2.02 7.10 15.80
CA ALA A 387 -1.20 5.99 15.31
C ALA A 387 -1.28 5.82 13.78
N LEU A 388 -2.48 5.98 13.19
CA LEU A 388 -2.72 5.89 11.76
C LEU A 388 -2.01 7.01 11.00
N ILE A 389 -2.23 8.28 11.39
CA ILE A 389 -1.64 9.43 10.70
C ILE A 389 -0.12 9.42 10.86
N THR A 390 0.41 9.18 12.06
CA THR A 390 1.87 9.11 12.26
C THR A 390 2.48 7.94 11.49
N GLY A 391 1.83 6.78 11.48
CA GLY A 391 2.27 5.62 10.70
C GLY A 391 2.26 5.89 9.20
N PHE A 392 1.19 6.50 8.69
CA PHE A 392 1.04 6.89 7.29
C PHE A 392 2.09 7.91 6.86
N ILE A 393 2.31 8.98 7.63
CA ILE A 393 3.31 10.00 7.31
C ILE A 393 4.72 9.42 7.37
N ARG A 394 5.03 8.62 8.40
CA ARG A 394 6.33 7.94 8.50
C ARG A 394 6.60 7.03 7.30
N HIS A 395 5.61 6.25 6.87
CA HIS A 395 5.73 5.41 5.69
C HIS A 395 5.86 6.25 4.41
N THR A 396 5.03 7.29 4.25
CA THR A 396 5.08 8.20 3.08
C THR A 396 6.47 8.80 2.93
N LEU A 397 7.07 9.31 4.00
CA LEU A 397 8.42 9.90 3.98
C LEU A 397 9.53 8.87 3.70
N SER A 398 9.27 7.57 3.82
CA SER A 398 10.21 6.51 3.47
C SER A 398 10.13 6.07 2.00
N LEU A 399 9.19 6.60 1.22
CA LEU A 399 9.02 6.25 -0.19
C LEU A 399 10.11 6.90 -1.07
N PRO A 400 10.50 6.27 -2.19
CA PRO A 400 11.53 6.80 -3.08
C PRO A 400 11.10 8.06 -3.82
N LEU A 401 12.06 8.88 -4.28
CA LEU A 401 11.78 10.15 -4.97
C LEU A 401 10.87 10.00 -6.20
N GLY A 402 11.03 8.93 -6.98
CA GLY A 402 10.20 8.66 -8.16
C GLY A 402 8.69 8.51 -7.85
N TYR A 403 8.35 8.11 -6.62
CA TYR A 403 6.96 8.07 -6.16
C TYR A 403 6.34 9.49 -6.09
N PHE A 404 7.13 10.48 -5.67
CA PHE A 404 6.72 11.88 -5.52
C PHE A 404 6.78 12.66 -6.84
N GLU A 405 7.77 12.41 -7.69
CA GLU A 405 7.89 13.07 -9.00
C GLU A 405 6.74 12.64 -9.94
N SER A 406 6.24 11.40 -9.81
CA SER A 406 5.11 10.89 -10.61
C SER A 406 3.72 11.35 -10.16
N ARG A 407 3.60 11.99 -8.98
CA ARG A 407 2.32 12.42 -8.39
C ARG A 407 2.29 13.92 -8.12
N TYR A 408 1.08 14.47 -7.97
CA TYR A 408 0.89 15.84 -7.51
C TYR A 408 0.95 15.88 -5.98
N VAL A 409 1.44 16.98 -5.40
CA VAL A 409 1.51 17.12 -3.93
C VAL A 409 0.10 17.10 -3.31
N GLY A 410 -0.86 17.76 -3.96
CA GLY A 410 -2.27 17.76 -3.55
C GLY A 410 -2.89 16.36 -3.52
N ASP A 411 -2.38 15.44 -4.35
CA ASP A 411 -2.81 14.05 -4.30
C ASP A 411 -2.42 13.44 -2.96
N ILE A 412 -1.16 13.51 -2.54
CA ILE A 412 -0.70 12.91 -1.28
C ILE A 412 -1.41 13.54 -0.07
N ILE A 413 -1.60 14.86 -0.08
CA ILE A 413 -2.33 15.58 0.98
C ILE A 413 -3.77 15.09 1.09
N SER A 414 -4.45 14.83 -0.02
CA SER A 414 -5.82 14.33 0.02
C SER A 414 -5.91 12.96 0.69
N ARG A 415 -4.91 12.07 0.54
CA ARG A 415 -4.87 10.76 1.22
C ARG A 415 -4.69 10.90 2.73
N VAL A 416 -3.96 11.92 3.19
CA VAL A 416 -3.92 12.27 4.63
C VAL A 416 -5.31 12.68 5.12
N GLY A 417 -6.08 13.41 4.31
CA GLY A 417 -7.47 13.76 4.60
C GLY A 417 -8.41 12.54 4.61
N GLU A 418 -8.19 11.54 3.76
CA GLU A 418 -8.96 10.29 3.73
C GLU A 418 -8.86 9.50 5.05
N ASN A 419 -7.71 9.53 5.74
CA ASN A 419 -7.54 8.89 7.06
C ASN A 419 -8.57 9.41 8.09
N ARG A 420 -8.94 10.70 8.02
CA ARG A 420 -9.95 11.28 8.92
C ARG A 420 -11.35 10.71 8.69
N LYS A 421 -11.67 10.21 7.50
CA LYS A 421 -12.97 9.53 7.26
C LYS A 421 -13.03 8.20 8.00
N ILE A 422 -11.90 7.48 8.04
CA ILE A 422 -11.75 6.25 8.81
C ILE A 422 -11.88 6.54 10.32
N GLN A 423 -11.21 7.59 10.80
CA GLN A 423 -11.38 8.06 12.18
C GLN A 423 -12.85 8.34 12.49
N ARG A 424 -13.54 9.15 11.68
CA ARG A 424 -14.96 9.50 11.91
C ARG A 424 -15.87 8.29 11.95
N PHE A 425 -15.56 7.24 11.19
CA PHE A 425 -16.29 5.99 11.25
C PHE A 425 -16.04 5.24 12.57
N LEU A 426 -14.79 5.21 13.06
CA LEU A 426 -14.46 4.60 14.35
C LEU A 426 -14.98 5.40 15.55
N SER A 427 -14.77 6.73 15.56
CA SER A 427 -15.19 7.63 16.64
C SER A 427 -16.69 7.89 16.62
N GLY A 428 -17.33 7.72 15.46
CA GLY A 428 -18.75 7.99 15.27
C GLY A 428 -19.64 6.89 15.83
N GLU A 429 -20.88 6.89 15.36
CA GLU A 429 -21.89 5.95 15.85
C GLU A 429 -21.67 4.50 15.37
N ALA A 430 -20.73 4.22 14.45
CA ALA A 430 -20.65 2.90 13.82
C ALA A 430 -20.36 1.77 14.81
N LEU A 431 -19.36 1.95 15.69
CA LEU A 431 -19.07 0.99 16.77
C LEU A 431 -20.26 0.88 17.74
N SER A 432 -20.89 1.99 18.09
CA SER A 432 -22.08 1.98 18.97
C SER A 432 -23.25 1.22 18.35
N ILE A 433 -23.53 1.41 17.06
CA ILE A 433 -24.61 0.72 16.33
C ILE A 433 -24.31 -0.77 16.21
N LEU A 434 -23.06 -1.16 15.94
CA LEU A 434 -22.67 -2.57 15.90
C LEU A 434 -22.90 -3.25 17.26
N LEU A 435 -22.54 -2.56 18.35
CA LEU A 435 -22.77 -3.03 19.72
C LEU A 435 -24.27 -3.07 20.06
N ASP A 436 -25.03 -2.04 19.68
CA ASP A 436 -26.48 -1.99 19.89
C ASP A 436 -27.19 -3.12 19.12
N LEU A 437 -26.74 -3.47 17.90
CA LEU A 437 -27.26 -4.59 17.12
C LEU A 437 -27.05 -5.95 17.80
N LEU A 438 -25.91 -6.15 18.48
CA LEU A 438 -25.69 -7.36 19.29
C LEU A 438 -26.66 -7.46 20.47
N THR A 439 -27.11 -6.33 21.00
CA THR A 439 -28.07 -6.31 22.12
C THR A 439 -29.53 -6.46 21.70
N VAL A 440 -29.85 -6.32 20.40
CA VAL A 440 -31.18 -6.62 19.87
C VAL A 440 -31.59 -8.05 20.20
N PHE A 441 -30.66 -9.00 20.20
CA PHE A 441 -30.94 -10.39 20.59
C PHE A 441 -31.47 -10.51 22.03
N VAL A 442 -30.96 -9.68 22.96
CA VAL A 442 -31.41 -9.65 24.36
C VAL A 442 -32.83 -9.09 24.44
N TYR A 443 -33.12 -7.97 23.77
CA TYR A 443 -34.46 -7.38 23.74
C TYR A 443 -35.49 -8.32 23.12
N VAL A 444 -35.15 -8.96 22.00
CA VAL A 444 -35.99 -9.94 21.33
C VAL A 444 -36.28 -11.14 22.25
N ALA A 445 -35.26 -11.69 22.93
CA ALA A 445 -35.44 -12.79 23.88
C ALA A 445 -36.39 -12.43 25.03
N VAL A 446 -36.25 -11.22 25.59
CA VAL A 446 -37.18 -10.71 26.61
C VAL A 446 -38.59 -10.55 26.04
N MET A 447 -38.75 -10.01 24.82
CA MET A 447 -40.06 -9.83 24.19
C MET A 447 -40.78 -11.15 23.91
N PHE A 448 -40.07 -12.19 23.49
CA PHE A 448 -40.64 -13.53 23.35
C PHE A 448 -41.18 -14.08 24.67
N ARG A 449 -40.57 -13.71 25.81
CA ARG A 449 -41.04 -14.10 27.15
C ARG A 449 -42.34 -13.39 27.55
N TYR A 450 -42.57 -12.16 27.07
CA TYR A 450 -43.81 -11.40 27.28
C TYR A 450 -44.96 -11.91 26.40
N SER A 451 -44.77 -11.90 25.09
CA SER A 451 -45.73 -12.44 24.13
C SER A 451 -45.00 -12.79 22.83
N TRP A 452 -45.05 -14.08 22.46
CA TRP A 452 -44.47 -14.55 21.21
C TRP A 452 -45.20 -13.97 19.97
N GLN A 453 -46.49 -13.65 20.08
CA GLN A 453 -47.29 -13.08 18.97
C GLN A 453 -46.84 -11.65 18.65
N LEU A 454 -46.72 -10.80 19.68
CA LEU A 454 -46.21 -9.44 19.50
C LEU A 454 -44.74 -9.43 19.11
N ALA A 455 -43.94 -10.39 19.62
CA ALA A 455 -42.54 -10.52 19.24
C ALA A 455 -42.39 -10.83 17.74
N LEU A 456 -43.22 -11.70 17.18
CA LEU A 456 -43.23 -11.98 15.74
C LEU A 456 -43.61 -10.73 14.91
N ILE A 457 -44.62 -9.96 15.33
CA ILE A 457 -44.98 -8.70 14.67
C ILE A 457 -43.80 -7.71 14.71
N SER A 458 -43.14 -7.61 15.86
CA SER A 458 -41.96 -6.75 16.00
C SER A 458 -40.80 -7.19 15.12
N LEU A 459 -40.59 -8.49 14.94
CA LEU A 459 -39.54 -9.01 14.07
C LEU A 459 -39.90 -8.84 12.58
N ALA A 460 -41.20 -8.88 12.24
CA ALA A 460 -41.68 -8.68 10.88
C ALA A 460 -41.41 -7.27 10.32
N ILE A 461 -41.11 -6.28 11.17
CA ILE A 461 -40.71 -4.93 10.71
C ILE A 461 -39.24 -4.84 10.29
N VAL A 462 -38.39 -5.77 10.71
CA VAL A 462 -36.95 -5.75 10.41
C VAL A 462 -36.67 -5.94 8.91
N PRO A 463 -37.29 -6.91 8.20
CA PRO A 463 -37.05 -7.07 6.76
C PRO A 463 -37.36 -5.83 5.90
N PRO A 464 -38.46 -5.08 6.10
CA PRO A 464 -38.68 -3.79 5.44
C PRO A 464 -37.51 -2.80 5.57
N PHE A 465 -36.92 -2.64 6.76
CA PHE A 465 -35.74 -1.79 6.95
C PHE A 465 -34.52 -2.33 6.18
N PHE A 466 -34.33 -3.65 6.18
CA PHE A 466 -33.26 -4.28 5.41
C PHE A 466 -33.43 -4.07 3.90
N PHE A 467 -34.65 -4.21 3.37
CA PHE A 467 -34.95 -3.93 1.97
C PHE A 467 -34.76 -2.45 1.62
N LEU A 468 -35.17 -1.53 2.50
CA LEU A 468 -34.95 -0.10 2.32
C LEU A 468 -33.45 0.22 2.23
N ALA A 469 -32.62 -0.37 3.10
CA ALA A 469 -31.17 -0.23 3.06
C ALA A 469 -30.57 -0.80 1.75
N LEU A 470 -31.00 -2.00 1.33
CA LEU A 470 -30.48 -2.65 0.13
C LEU A 470 -30.86 -1.93 -1.17
N ILE A 471 -32.11 -1.43 -1.26
CA ILE A 471 -32.61 -0.68 -2.42
C ILE A 471 -31.98 0.72 -2.49
N SER A 472 -31.77 1.39 -1.35
CA SER A 472 -31.22 2.75 -1.29
C SER A 472 -29.73 2.82 -1.58
N THR A 473 -28.97 1.80 -1.17
CA THR A 473 -27.52 1.65 -1.40
C THR A 473 -27.04 2.11 -2.79
N PRO A 474 -27.57 1.56 -3.91
CA PRO A 474 -27.12 1.94 -5.24
C PRO A 474 -27.33 3.41 -5.60
N PHE A 475 -28.37 4.05 -5.05
CA PHE A 475 -28.69 5.45 -5.31
C PHE A 475 -27.77 6.36 -4.52
N LEU A 476 -27.63 6.10 -3.21
CA LEU A 476 -26.73 6.84 -2.32
C LEU A 476 -25.29 6.83 -2.84
N GLN A 477 -24.81 5.67 -3.28
CA GLN A 477 -23.48 5.54 -3.89
C GLN A 477 -23.30 6.42 -5.13
N ARG A 478 -24.32 6.51 -6.00
CA ARG A 478 -24.23 7.32 -7.22
C ARG A 478 -24.17 8.81 -6.89
N ILE A 479 -25.01 9.25 -5.97
CA ILE A 479 -25.11 10.67 -5.62
C ILE A 479 -23.91 11.12 -4.81
N SER A 480 -23.43 10.30 -3.88
CA SER A 480 -22.19 10.57 -3.15
C SER A 480 -21.01 10.79 -4.10
N ARG A 481 -20.89 9.97 -5.16
CA ARG A 481 -19.88 10.17 -6.22
C ARG A 481 -20.10 11.46 -7.00
N ASP A 482 -21.32 11.74 -7.46
CA ASP A 482 -21.63 12.97 -8.19
C ASP A 482 -21.32 14.22 -7.34
N ILE A 483 -21.61 14.19 -6.03
CA ILE A 483 -21.30 15.26 -5.08
C ILE A 483 -19.78 15.40 -4.93
N PHE A 484 -19.07 14.29 -4.68
CA PHE A 484 -17.60 14.31 -4.52
C PHE A 484 -16.90 14.88 -5.76
N GLN A 485 -17.33 14.49 -6.97
CA GLN A 485 -16.77 15.00 -8.22
C GLN A 485 -17.04 16.50 -8.44
N ALA A 486 -18.22 16.97 -8.05
CA ALA A 486 -18.55 18.39 -8.15
C ALA A 486 -17.71 19.23 -7.18
N ILE A 487 -17.57 18.77 -5.92
CA ILE A 487 -16.69 19.39 -4.91
C ILE A 487 -15.24 19.41 -5.39
N ALA A 488 -14.74 18.28 -5.90
CA ALA A 488 -13.35 18.20 -6.37
C ALA A 488 -13.06 19.17 -7.52
N LYS A 489 -13.98 19.32 -8.49
CA LYS A 489 -13.81 20.25 -9.61
C LYS A 489 -13.85 21.71 -9.16
N GLU A 490 -14.82 22.06 -8.31
CA GLU A 490 -14.94 23.40 -7.73
C GLU A 490 -13.67 23.77 -6.96
N SER A 491 -13.22 22.90 -6.05
CA SER A 491 -12.08 23.17 -5.19
C SER A 491 -10.75 23.16 -5.94
N SER A 492 -10.57 22.27 -6.94
CA SER A 492 -9.39 22.31 -7.81
C SER A 492 -9.28 23.62 -8.57
N TYR A 493 -10.39 24.10 -9.15
CA TYR A 493 -10.38 25.38 -9.86
C TYR A 493 -10.10 26.54 -8.91
N LEU A 494 -10.67 26.53 -7.69
CA LEU A 494 -10.37 27.54 -6.68
C LEU A 494 -8.87 27.58 -6.31
N ILE A 495 -8.23 26.42 -6.11
CA ILE A 495 -6.79 26.32 -5.86
C ILE A 495 -5.99 26.89 -7.05
N GLU A 496 -6.39 26.57 -8.29
CA GLU A 496 -5.75 27.09 -9.50
C GLU A 496 -5.81 28.62 -9.58
N ILE A 497 -6.98 29.22 -9.30
CA ILE A 497 -7.17 30.68 -9.26
C ILE A 497 -6.26 31.33 -8.22
N LEU A 498 -6.24 30.77 -7.00
CA LEU A 498 -5.47 31.33 -5.88
C LEU A 498 -3.96 31.17 -6.09
N THR A 499 -3.53 30.04 -6.66
CA THR A 499 -2.12 29.80 -7.03
C THR A 499 -1.69 30.75 -8.16
N GLY A 500 -2.56 30.92 -9.15
CA GLY A 500 -2.36 31.80 -10.31
C GLY A 500 -2.78 33.25 -10.08
N ILE A 501 -2.96 33.70 -8.82
CA ILE A 501 -3.61 34.99 -8.53
C ILE A 501 -2.88 36.18 -9.16
N ARG A 502 -1.55 36.14 -9.25
CA ARG A 502 -0.76 37.16 -9.94
C ARG A 502 -1.14 37.25 -11.41
N THR A 503 -1.32 36.11 -12.09
CA THR A 503 -1.75 36.06 -13.49
C THR A 503 -3.13 36.67 -13.63
N VAL A 504 -4.11 36.20 -12.85
CA VAL A 504 -5.49 36.70 -12.87
C VAL A 504 -5.55 38.22 -12.66
N LYS A 505 -4.74 38.75 -11.73
CA LYS A 505 -4.60 40.19 -11.48
C LYS A 505 -3.92 40.93 -12.63
N SER A 506 -2.83 40.39 -13.17
CA SER A 506 -2.09 41.01 -14.26
C SER A 506 -2.89 41.05 -15.57
N THR A 507 -3.79 40.08 -15.78
CA THR A 507 -4.67 40.00 -16.95
C THR A 507 -6.05 40.63 -16.73
N ALA A 508 -6.35 41.14 -15.52
CA ALA A 508 -7.65 41.70 -15.14
C ALA A 508 -8.86 40.80 -15.46
N THR A 509 -8.71 39.48 -15.26
CA THR A 509 -9.72 38.46 -15.62
C THR A 509 -10.57 38.02 -14.42
N GLU A 510 -10.59 38.77 -13.31
CA GLU A 510 -11.27 38.35 -12.07
C GLU A 510 -12.75 38.04 -12.28
N ARG A 511 -13.46 38.83 -13.10
CA ARG A 511 -14.89 38.65 -13.34
C ARG A 511 -15.19 37.34 -14.09
N SER A 512 -14.45 37.06 -15.16
CA SER A 512 -14.61 35.83 -15.95
C SER A 512 -14.28 34.60 -15.10
N THR A 513 -13.17 34.71 -14.37
CA THR A 513 -12.67 33.66 -13.48
C THR A 513 -13.68 33.34 -12.37
N ARG A 514 -14.26 34.39 -11.74
CA ARG A 514 -15.30 34.27 -10.72
C ARG A 514 -16.58 33.65 -11.27
N TRP A 515 -17.06 34.07 -12.44
CA TRP A 515 -18.28 33.49 -13.05
C TRP A 515 -18.12 32.00 -13.35
N HIS A 516 -16.96 31.58 -13.84
CA HIS A 516 -16.70 30.15 -14.05
C HIS A 516 -16.72 29.37 -12.73
N TRP A 517 -16.16 29.94 -11.66
CA TRP A 517 -16.21 29.34 -10.33
C TRP A 517 -17.66 29.29 -9.80
N GLU A 518 -18.44 30.36 -9.96
CA GLU A 518 -19.86 30.41 -9.58
C GLU A 518 -20.68 29.33 -10.32
N ASP A 519 -20.39 29.06 -11.60
CA ASP A 519 -21.03 27.99 -12.35
C ASP A 519 -20.72 26.61 -11.74
N LEU A 520 -19.45 26.33 -11.43
CA LEU A 520 -19.02 25.08 -10.80
C LEU A 520 -19.64 24.92 -9.41
N PHE A 521 -19.64 25.98 -8.60
CA PHE A 521 -20.27 26.01 -7.29
C PHE A 521 -21.78 25.78 -7.38
N SER A 522 -22.46 26.35 -8.38
CA SER A 522 -23.89 26.12 -8.59
C SER A 522 -24.21 24.65 -8.90
N VAL A 523 -23.34 23.97 -9.64
CA VAL A 523 -23.47 22.53 -9.94
C VAL A 523 -23.27 21.71 -8.67
N GLU A 524 -22.25 22.02 -7.88
CA GLU A 524 -21.98 21.40 -6.58
C GLU A 524 -23.19 21.51 -5.65
N VAL A 525 -23.71 22.72 -5.45
CA VAL A 525 -24.89 22.98 -4.60
C VAL A 525 -26.11 22.18 -5.08
N LYS A 526 -26.38 22.14 -6.38
CA LYS A 526 -27.50 21.35 -6.95
C LYS A 526 -27.33 19.85 -6.70
N LYS A 527 -26.11 19.33 -6.84
CA LYS A 527 -25.81 17.91 -6.59
C LYS A 527 -25.93 17.56 -5.11
N ASN A 528 -25.41 18.41 -4.24
CA ASN A 528 -25.51 18.26 -2.80
C ASN A 528 -26.98 18.28 -2.35
N PHE A 529 -27.77 19.24 -2.84
CA PHE A 529 -29.20 19.33 -2.57
C PHE A 529 -29.98 18.10 -3.07
N SER A 530 -29.63 17.56 -4.24
CA SER A 530 -30.22 16.32 -4.75
C SER A 530 -29.94 15.12 -3.81
N GLY A 531 -28.75 15.07 -3.21
CA GLY A 531 -28.41 14.09 -2.18
C GLY A 531 -29.21 14.26 -0.90
N GLN A 532 -29.38 15.50 -0.44
CA GLN A 532 -30.21 15.82 0.72
C GLN A 532 -31.67 15.42 0.52
N ILE A 533 -32.26 15.68 -0.66
CA ILE A 533 -33.63 15.24 -0.99
C ILE A 533 -33.75 13.73 -0.86
N ILE A 534 -32.77 12.97 -1.36
CA ILE A 534 -32.80 11.51 -1.32
C ILE A 534 -32.60 10.98 0.09
N GLY A 535 -31.70 11.57 0.87
CA GLY A 535 -31.56 11.29 2.30
C GLY A 535 -32.85 11.55 3.08
N ASN A 536 -33.50 12.70 2.84
CA ASN A 536 -34.77 13.06 3.48
C ASN A 536 -35.89 12.10 3.09
N ASN A 537 -36.00 11.72 1.81
CA ASN A 537 -36.98 10.73 1.36
C ASN A 537 -36.78 9.39 2.07
N LEU A 538 -35.54 8.91 2.22
CA LEU A 538 -35.25 7.68 2.97
C LEU A 538 -35.65 7.79 4.44
N GLN A 539 -35.41 8.95 5.07
CA GLN A 539 -35.86 9.21 6.44
C GLN A 539 -37.39 9.20 6.55
N ILE A 540 -38.10 9.83 5.60
CA ILE A 540 -39.57 9.82 5.55
C ILE A 540 -40.12 8.40 5.44
N PHE A 541 -39.54 7.57 4.55
CA PHE A 541 -39.94 6.16 4.44
C PHE A 541 -39.63 5.36 5.71
N SER A 542 -38.47 5.61 6.34
CA SER A 542 -38.08 4.95 7.59
C SER A 542 -39.04 5.29 8.74
N ASN A 543 -39.42 6.57 8.86
CA ASN A 543 -40.39 7.05 9.84
C ASN A 543 -41.82 6.52 9.54
N LEU A 544 -42.18 6.37 8.27
CA LEU A 544 -43.47 5.77 7.89
C LEU A 544 -43.54 4.30 8.30
N ILE A 545 -42.47 3.53 8.06
CA ILE A 545 -42.36 2.13 8.50
C ILE A 545 -42.48 2.05 10.02
N GLU A 546 -41.76 2.89 10.76
CA GLU A 546 -41.84 2.97 12.23
C GLU A 546 -43.26 3.31 12.72
N SER A 547 -43.90 4.32 12.14
CA SER A 547 -45.24 4.77 12.52
C SER A 547 -46.29 3.69 12.29
N LEU A 548 -46.25 3.01 11.14
CA LEU A 548 -47.13 1.88 10.83
C LEU A 548 -46.89 0.71 11.79
N ALA A 549 -45.63 0.41 12.11
CA ALA A 549 -45.28 -0.69 13.00
C ALA A 549 -45.71 -0.41 14.44
N THR A 550 -45.46 0.80 14.94
CA THR A 550 -45.82 1.22 16.30
C THR A 550 -47.34 1.26 16.45
N THR A 551 -48.05 1.79 15.45
CA THR A 551 -49.51 1.80 15.43
C THR A 551 -50.08 0.38 15.36
N GLY A 552 -49.55 -0.48 14.49
CA GLY A 552 -49.95 -1.88 14.39
C GLY A 552 -49.71 -2.66 15.68
N LEU A 553 -48.56 -2.44 16.32
CA LEU A 553 -48.22 -3.00 17.62
C LEU A 553 -49.20 -2.55 18.70
N LEU A 554 -49.52 -1.26 18.77
CA LEU A 554 -50.47 -0.73 19.76
C LEU A 554 -51.90 -1.23 19.51
N CYS A 555 -52.38 -1.26 18.27
CA CYS A 555 -53.71 -1.77 17.93
C CYS A 555 -53.86 -3.26 18.26
N PHE A 556 -52.92 -4.08 17.82
CA PHE A 556 -52.95 -5.53 18.09
C PHE A 556 -52.66 -5.84 19.57
N GLY A 557 -51.76 -5.09 20.19
CA GLY A 557 -51.48 -5.18 21.61
C GLY A 557 -52.69 -4.79 22.46
N ALA A 558 -53.43 -3.73 22.11
CA ALA A 558 -54.67 -3.36 22.77
C ALA A 558 -55.75 -4.45 22.61
N TYR A 559 -55.84 -5.09 21.45
CA TYR A 559 -56.71 -6.26 21.25
C TYR A 559 -56.37 -7.41 22.21
N LEU A 560 -55.08 -7.73 22.39
CA LEU A 560 -54.64 -8.75 23.36
C LEU A 560 -54.93 -8.34 24.81
N VAL A 561 -54.84 -7.05 25.14
CA VAL A 561 -55.22 -6.53 26.46
C VAL A 561 -56.73 -6.66 26.70
N ILE A 562 -57.56 -6.35 25.70
CA ILE A 562 -59.03 -6.54 25.77
C ILE A 562 -59.39 -8.02 25.97
N GLN A 563 -58.61 -8.93 25.39
CA GLN A 563 -58.77 -10.38 25.60
C GLN A 563 -58.19 -10.90 26.93
N ASN A 564 -57.70 -10.02 27.81
CA ASN A 564 -57.03 -10.37 29.07
C ASN A 564 -55.80 -11.28 28.90
N GLN A 565 -55.14 -11.26 27.74
CA GLN A 565 -53.90 -12.00 27.48
C GLN A 565 -52.64 -11.20 27.87
N LEU A 566 -52.76 -9.88 27.95
CA LEU A 566 -51.70 -8.95 28.36
C LEU A 566 -52.27 -7.86 29.28
N SER A 567 -51.45 -7.33 30.19
CA SER A 567 -51.81 -6.14 30.98
C SER A 567 -51.50 -4.84 30.23
N ILE A 568 -52.11 -3.74 30.66
CA ILE A 568 -51.82 -2.40 30.13
C ILE A 568 -50.34 -2.03 30.35
N GLY A 569 -49.79 -2.35 31.53
CA GLY A 569 -48.38 -2.13 31.83
C GLY A 569 -47.44 -2.97 30.95
N GLN A 570 -47.80 -4.23 30.68
CA GLN A 570 -47.04 -5.10 29.77
C GLN A 570 -47.04 -4.54 28.35
N LEU A 571 -48.16 -4.03 27.85
CA LEU A 571 -48.25 -3.41 26.52
C LEU A 571 -47.34 -2.18 26.41
N ILE A 572 -47.35 -1.29 27.41
CA ILE A 572 -46.52 -0.09 27.42
C ILE A 572 -45.03 -0.46 27.51
N ALA A 573 -44.66 -1.41 28.38
CA ALA A 573 -43.29 -1.92 28.44
C ALA A 573 -42.84 -2.54 27.12
N PHE A 574 -43.72 -3.30 26.46
CA PHE A 574 -43.45 -3.89 25.15
C PHE A 574 -43.20 -2.80 24.09
N ASN A 575 -43.99 -1.73 24.08
CA ASN A 575 -43.79 -0.60 23.17
C ASN A 575 -42.43 0.10 23.40
N MET A 576 -42.00 0.24 24.65
CA MET A 576 -40.68 0.81 24.98
C MET A 576 -39.53 -0.09 24.54
N LEU A 577 -39.66 -1.42 24.69
CA LEU A 577 -38.68 -2.39 24.20
C LEU A 577 -38.64 -2.40 22.67
N PHE A 578 -39.79 -2.27 22.02
CA PHE A 578 -39.90 -2.20 20.57
C PHE A 578 -39.14 -1.00 19.98
N ALA A 579 -39.28 0.18 20.59
CA ALA A 579 -38.52 1.37 20.19
C ALA A 579 -37.00 1.14 20.27
N GLN A 580 -36.52 0.41 21.28
CA GLN A 580 -35.10 0.07 21.44
C GLN A 580 -34.60 -0.90 20.35
N ILE A 581 -35.48 -1.75 19.80
CA ILE A 581 -35.15 -2.63 18.67
C ILE A 581 -35.10 -1.86 17.35
N ILE A 582 -36.03 -0.93 17.09
CA ILE A 582 -36.09 -0.20 15.82
C ILE A 582 -34.91 0.77 15.66
N ALA A 583 -34.52 1.46 16.73
CA ALA A 583 -33.54 2.56 16.63
C ALA A 583 -32.19 2.17 15.97
N PRO A 584 -31.56 1.01 16.26
CA PRO A 584 -30.37 0.57 15.53
C PRO A 584 -30.61 0.32 14.03
N PHE A 585 -31.78 -0.22 13.65
CA PHE A 585 -32.11 -0.49 12.24
C PHE A 585 -32.34 0.79 11.44
N GLN A 586 -32.92 1.83 12.04
CA GLN A 586 -33.04 3.15 11.39
C GLN A 586 -31.66 3.76 11.12
N ARG A 587 -30.76 3.69 12.10
CA ARG A 587 -29.39 4.21 12.00
C ARG A 587 -28.50 3.41 11.05
N LEU A 588 -28.86 2.16 10.74
CA LEU A 588 -28.11 1.29 9.84
C LEU A 588 -27.96 1.89 8.43
N THR A 589 -28.94 2.66 7.95
CA THR A 589 -28.87 3.34 6.64
C THR A 589 -27.75 4.38 6.60
N VAL A 590 -27.55 5.12 7.70
CA VAL A 590 -26.46 6.11 7.83
C VAL A 590 -25.11 5.42 7.96
N LEU A 591 -25.02 4.39 8.82
CA LEU A 591 -23.81 3.58 8.99
C LEU A 591 -23.36 2.96 7.67
N TRP A 592 -24.30 2.46 6.87
CA TRP A 592 -24.00 1.89 5.58
C TRP A 592 -23.32 2.90 4.64
N THR A 593 -23.79 4.14 4.62
CA THR A 593 -23.17 5.21 3.83
C THR A 593 -21.74 5.49 4.31
N GLN A 594 -21.54 5.62 5.63
CA GLN A 594 -20.21 5.82 6.22
C GLN A 594 -19.26 4.66 5.95
N PHE A 595 -19.75 3.42 6.03
CA PHE A 595 -18.98 2.22 5.72
C PHE A 595 -18.50 2.21 4.25
N GLN A 596 -19.33 2.67 3.31
CA GLN A 596 -18.92 2.80 1.91
C GLN A 596 -17.84 3.87 1.73
N GLU A 597 -17.97 5.03 2.38
CA GLU A 597 -16.94 6.08 2.36
C GLU A 597 -15.61 5.57 2.92
N VAL A 598 -15.63 4.80 4.00
CA VAL A 598 -14.44 4.16 4.58
C VAL A 598 -13.83 3.14 3.63
N ASN A 599 -14.63 2.30 2.97
CA ASN A 599 -14.08 1.33 2.01
C ASN A 599 -13.33 2.03 0.87
N ILE A 600 -13.86 3.15 0.37
CA ILE A 600 -13.20 3.96 -0.67
C ILE A 600 -11.94 4.63 -0.09
N ALA A 601 -12.01 5.19 1.12
CA ALA A 601 -10.87 5.81 1.79
C ALA A 601 -9.73 4.80 2.00
N VAL A 602 -10.04 3.60 2.48
CA VAL A 602 -9.07 2.49 2.65
C VAL A 602 -8.43 2.11 1.31
N GLU A 603 -9.22 2.00 0.24
CA GLU A 603 -8.69 1.71 -1.10
C GLU A 603 -7.74 2.81 -1.61
N ARG A 604 -7.98 4.07 -1.26
CA ARG A 604 -7.11 5.22 -1.59
C ARG A 604 -5.87 5.32 -0.70
N ILE A 605 -5.95 4.89 0.56
CA ILE A 605 -4.82 4.88 1.49
C ILE A 605 -3.87 3.71 1.18
N ASN A 606 -4.43 2.55 0.81
CA ASN A 606 -3.65 1.36 0.45
C ASN A 606 -2.78 1.58 -0.79
N ASP A 607 -3.14 2.51 -1.69
CA ASP A 607 -2.22 3.00 -2.72
C ASP A 607 -0.87 3.37 -2.06
N VAL A 608 -0.88 4.30 -1.10
CA VAL A 608 0.36 4.75 -0.47
C VAL A 608 1.00 3.66 0.40
N LEU A 609 0.22 2.89 1.16
CA LEU A 609 0.75 1.88 2.10
C LEU A 609 1.33 0.64 1.42
N ASP A 610 0.87 0.30 0.21
CA ASP A 610 1.41 -0.82 -0.57
C ASP A 610 2.67 -0.41 -1.36
N ALA A 611 2.98 0.89 -1.43
CA ALA A 611 4.18 1.36 -2.12
C ALA A 611 5.43 0.93 -1.34
N LYS A 612 6.46 0.50 -2.09
CA LYS A 612 7.69 0.00 -1.48
C LYS A 612 8.55 1.17 -0.96
N PRO A 613 9.02 1.11 0.30
CA PRO A 613 10.01 2.06 0.81
C PRO A 613 11.31 2.05 -0.01
N GLU A 614 12.05 3.17 0.01
CA GLU A 614 13.37 3.33 -0.61
C GLU A 614 14.42 2.37 -0.01
N GLU A 615 14.35 2.18 1.31
CA GLU A 615 15.18 1.21 2.04
C GLU A 615 14.29 0.17 2.72
N ASN A 616 14.35 -1.08 2.25
CA ASN A 616 13.69 -2.18 2.95
C ASN A 616 14.59 -2.72 4.06
N LEU A 617 14.41 -2.20 5.27
CA LEU A 617 15.20 -2.57 6.46
C LEU A 617 15.07 -4.06 6.84
N GLU A 618 14.04 -4.76 6.35
CA GLU A 618 13.79 -6.17 6.68
C GLU A 618 14.50 -7.16 5.73
N GLU A 619 14.78 -6.78 4.48
CA GLU A 619 15.34 -7.69 3.45
C GLU A 619 16.87 -7.60 3.30
N LEU A 620 17.47 -6.44 3.57
CA LEU A 620 18.90 -6.21 3.33
C LEU A 620 19.54 -5.48 4.52
N SER A 621 20.45 -6.15 5.22
CA SER A 621 21.33 -5.52 6.20
C SER A 621 22.32 -4.60 5.47
N ARG A 622 21.92 -3.34 5.24
CA ARG A 622 22.77 -2.34 4.59
C ARG A 622 23.90 -1.90 5.53
N GLN A 623 25.08 -1.64 4.96
CA GLN A 623 26.26 -1.22 5.72
C GLN A 623 26.21 0.30 5.97
N PHE A 624 26.53 0.75 7.18
CA PHE A 624 26.74 2.17 7.46
C PHE A 624 28.10 2.58 6.92
N LEU A 625 28.15 3.71 6.20
CA LEU A 625 29.41 4.23 5.69
C LEU A 625 30.26 4.81 6.83
N PRO A 626 31.58 4.53 6.85
CA PRO A 626 32.52 5.28 7.69
C PRO A 626 32.65 6.73 7.20
N GLU A 627 33.56 7.50 7.82
CA GLU A 627 33.85 8.86 7.37
C GLU A 627 34.35 8.84 5.91
N LEU A 628 33.67 9.63 5.07
CA LEU A 628 33.83 9.61 3.62
C LEU A 628 35.16 10.27 3.21
N GLN A 629 35.97 9.57 2.41
CA GLN A 629 37.24 10.09 1.86
C GLN A 629 37.01 10.87 0.56
N GLY A 630 35.98 10.49 -0.20
CA GLY A 630 35.53 11.24 -1.38
C GLY A 630 36.00 10.64 -2.71
N HIS A 631 36.35 9.35 -2.73
CA HIS A 631 36.61 8.60 -3.94
C HIS A 631 35.29 8.11 -4.55
N ILE A 632 35.03 8.42 -5.81
CA ILE A 632 33.80 8.04 -6.50
C ILE A 632 34.15 7.35 -7.80
N ARG A 633 33.50 6.22 -8.11
CA ARG A 633 33.66 5.54 -9.39
C ARG A 633 32.32 5.17 -10.00
N PHE A 634 32.17 5.51 -11.29
CA PHE A 634 31.09 5.07 -12.16
C PHE A 634 31.62 3.98 -13.09
N GLU A 635 30.97 2.83 -13.14
CA GLU A 635 31.35 1.68 -13.97
C GLU A 635 30.18 1.28 -14.89
N ASN A 636 30.30 1.64 -16.18
CA ASN A 636 29.34 1.35 -17.26
C ASN A 636 27.89 1.71 -16.91
N VAL A 637 27.71 2.84 -16.23
CA VAL A 637 26.42 3.24 -15.69
C VAL A 637 25.48 3.69 -16.80
N THR A 638 24.35 3.01 -16.89
CA THR A 638 23.24 3.37 -17.78
C THR A 638 22.01 3.67 -16.93
N PHE A 639 21.30 4.75 -17.25
CA PHE A 639 20.13 5.17 -16.50
C PHE A 639 18.99 5.65 -17.38
N ARG A 640 17.79 5.24 -17.00
CA ARG A 640 16.50 5.71 -17.49
C ARG A 640 15.58 5.96 -16.31
N TYR A 641 14.83 7.06 -16.33
CA TYR A 641 13.80 7.32 -15.32
C TYR A 641 12.69 6.28 -15.33
N HIS A 642 12.45 5.65 -16.49
CA HIS A 642 11.43 4.64 -16.69
C HIS A 642 12.00 3.48 -17.47
N THR A 643 11.75 2.24 -17.04
CA THR A 643 12.30 1.05 -17.68
C THR A 643 11.88 0.92 -19.16
N ASP A 644 10.70 1.43 -19.51
CA ASP A 644 10.10 1.36 -20.84
C ASP A 644 10.45 2.53 -21.78
N SER A 645 11.22 3.53 -21.31
CA SER A 645 11.64 4.62 -22.19
C SER A 645 12.56 4.08 -23.28
N ASP A 646 12.29 4.46 -24.53
CA ASP A 646 13.12 4.05 -25.67
C ASP A 646 14.48 4.75 -25.69
N GLN A 647 14.65 5.81 -24.90
CA GLN A 647 15.88 6.56 -24.77
C GLN A 647 16.43 6.45 -23.36
N ASN A 648 17.72 6.16 -23.28
CA ASN A 648 18.50 6.30 -22.05
C ASN A 648 18.77 7.79 -21.82
N VAL A 649 18.65 8.23 -20.57
CA VAL A 649 19.07 9.59 -20.18
C VAL A 649 20.58 9.63 -20.06
N LEU A 650 21.18 8.55 -19.51
CA LEU A 650 22.61 8.34 -19.41
C LEU A 650 22.94 6.98 -20.00
N GLU A 651 23.99 6.89 -20.81
CA GLU A 651 24.37 5.68 -21.53
C GLU A 651 25.85 5.37 -21.35
N ASN A 652 26.13 4.21 -20.73
CA ASN A 652 27.46 3.64 -20.54
C ASN A 652 28.52 4.63 -19.99
N LEU A 653 28.19 5.32 -18.91
CA LEU A 653 29.11 6.27 -18.25
C LEU A 653 30.14 5.54 -17.38
N SER A 654 31.42 5.80 -17.66
CA SER A 654 32.54 5.29 -16.88
C SER A 654 33.55 6.41 -16.61
N PHE A 655 33.72 6.77 -15.34
CA PHE A 655 34.70 7.76 -14.89
C PHE A 655 35.00 7.60 -13.39
N GLU A 656 36.08 8.23 -12.93
CA GLU A 656 36.55 8.18 -11.56
C GLU A 656 36.86 9.59 -11.05
N ILE A 657 36.47 9.88 -9.81
CA ILE A 657 36.74 11.14 -9.11
C ILE A 657 37.60 10.80 -7.88
N LEU A 658 38.75 11.46 -7.78
CA LEU A 658 39.71 11.23 -6.70
C LEU A 658 39.36 12.05 -5.44
N PRO A 659 39.75 11.58 -4.24
CA PRO A 659 39.60 12.35 -3.00
C PRO A 659 40.19 13.76 -3.09
N GLY A 660 39.40 14.76 -2.70
CA GLY A 660 39.81 16.18 -2.71
C GLY A 660 39.82 16.85 -4.09
N GLN A 661 39.42 16.12 -5.14
CA GLN A 661 39.37 16.65 -6.51
C GLN A 661 38.11 17.50 -6.72
N THR A 662 38.26 18.61 -7.46
CA THR A 662 37.14 19.40 -7.97
C THR A 662 36.83 18.99 -9.41
N VAL A 663 35.68 18.38 -9.64
CA VAL A 663 35.23 17.92 -10.95
C VAL A 663 34.05 18.75 -11.43
N ALA A 664 34.15 19.30 -12.64
CA ALA A 664 33.06 20.03 -13.26
C ALA A 664 32.37 19.19 -14.34
N ILE A 665 31.04 19.18 -14.35
CA ILE A 665 30.22 18.49 -15.34
C ILE A 665 29.57 19.53 -16.24
N VAL A 666 29.88 19.48 -17.53
CA VAL A 666 29.40 20.44 -18.55
C VAL A 666 28.72 19.73 -19.70
N GLY A 667 27.76 20.40 -20.32
CA GLY A 667 26.98 19.83 -21.41
C GLY A 667 25.74 20.64 -21.70
N ARG A 668 25.12 20.40 -22.86
CA ARG A 668 23.88 21.08 -23.28
C ARG A 668 22.75 20.86 -22.28
N SER A 669 21.72 21.70 -22.31
CA SER A 669 20.51 21.44 -21.53
C SER A 669 19.91 20.08 -21.93
N GLY A 670 19.46 19.29 -20.96
CA GLY A 670 18.96 17.93 -21.18
C GLY A 670 20.01 16.84 -21.41
N SER A 671 21.32 17.11 -21.25
CA SER A 671 22.39 16.10 -21.36
C SER A 671 22.50 15.11 -20.19
N GLY A 672 21.65 15.24 -19.16
CA GLY A 672 21.64 14.33 -18.00
C GLY A 672 22.49 14.76 -16.79
N LYS A 673 22.98 16.00 -16.74
CA LYS A 673 23.86 16.50 -15.65
C LYS A 673 23.23 16.38 -14.25
N THR A 674 22.02 16.93 -14.06
CA THR A 674 21.24 16.80 -12.82
C THR A 674 20.83 15.36 -12.53
N THR A 675 20.81 14.49 -13.53
CA THR A 675 20.58 13.06 -13.31
C THR A 675 21.79 12.41 -12.66
N ILE A 676 23.01 12.80 -13.03
CA ILE A 676 24.23 12.31 -12.36
C ILE A 676 24.28 12.73 -10.90
N SER A 677 23.92 13.99 -10.57
CA SER A 677 23.86 14.42 -9.16
C SER A 677 22.86 13.58 -8.38
N LYS A 678 21.65 13.34 -8.92
CA LYS A 678 20.62 12.48 -8.30
C LYS A 678 21.10 11.03 -8.08
N LEU A 679 21.81 10.45 -9.05
CA LEU A 679 22.40 9.11 -8.93
C LEU A 679 23.50 9.06 -7.86
N LEU A 680 24.35 10.08 -7.78
CA LEU A 680 25.47 10.14 -6.86
C LEU A 680 25.05 10.09 -5.38
N ILE A 681 23.92 10.71 -5.05
CA ILE A 681 23.33 10.70 -3.69
C ILE A 681 22.30 9.58 -3.49
N GLY A 682 22.22 8.66 -4.45
CA GLY A 682 21.35 7.49 -4.42
C GLY A 682 19.86 7.83 -4.37
N LEU A 683 19.41 8.96 -4.93
CA LEU A 683 17.97 9.24 -5.09
C LEU A 683 17.32 8.33 -6.14
N TYR A 684 18.14 7.84 -7.07
CA TYR A 684 17.78 6.82 -8.04
C TYR A 684 18.89 5.75 -8.09
N PRO A 685 18.53 4.47 -8.23
CA PRO A 685 19.49 3.43 -8.58
C PRO A 685 19.81 3.47 -10.09
N PRO A 686 21.03 3.13 -10.50
CA PRO A 686 21.35 2.93 -11.91
C PRO A 686 20.52 1.78 -12.50
N THR A 687 20.18 1.85 -13.78
CA THR A 687 19.44 0.77 -14.48
C THR A 687 20.36 -0.39 -14.82
N ASP A 688 21.58 -0.07 -15.24
CA ASP A 688 22.67 -1.02 -15.47
C ASP A 688 24.00 -0.38 -15.05
N GLY A 689 25.00 -1.21 -14.78
CA GLY A 689 26.29 -0.78 -14.24
C GLY A 689 26.26 -0.54 -12.72
N LYS A 690 27.33 0.05 -12.20
CA LYS A 690 27.55 0.20 -10.75
C LYS A 690 28.17 1.55 -10.42
N ILE A 691 27.76 2.11 -9.28
CA ILE A 691 28.35 3.31 -8.69
C ILE A 691 28.91 2.92 -7.32
N SER A 692 30.17 3.25 -7.07
CA SER A 692 30.82 3.03 -5.79
C SER A 692 31.41 4.31 -5.20
N ILE A 693 31.28 4.46 -3.88
CA ILE A 693 31.87 5.55 -3.09
C ILE A 693 32.82 4.93 -2.07
N ASP A 694 34.09 5.32 -2.08
CA ASP A 694 35.18 4.80 -1.25
C ASP A 694 35.28 3.25 -1.29
N GLY A 695 34.98 2.67 -2.46
CA GLY A 695 34.97 1.21 -2.69
C GLY A 695 33.68 0.49 -2.27
N TYR A 696 32.72 1.17 -1.65
CA TYR A 696 31.42 0.62 -1.28
C TYR A 696 30.39 0.86 -2.37
N ASP A 697 29.61 -0.16 -2.71
CA ASP A 697 28.53 -0.07 -3.70
C ASP A 697 27.34 0.71 -3.13
N LEU A 698 26.83 1.70 -3.87
CA LEU A 698 25.64 2.48 -3.48
C LEU A 698 24.43 1.58 -3.16
N SER A 699 24.29 0.42 -3.81
CA SER A 699 23.18 -0.51 -3.58
C SER A 699 23.26 -1.26 -2.23
N THR A 700 24.43 -1.29 -1.60
CA THR A 700 24.71 -2.07 -0.38
C THR A 700 24.76 -1.22 0.90
N ILE A 701 24.86 0.10 0.76
CA ILE A 701 25.03 1.04 1.87
C ILE A 701 23.71 1.65 2.33
N ALA A 702 23.64 2.06 3.60
CA ALA A 702 22.52 2.85 4.11
C ALA A 702 22.60 4.27 3.55
N LEU A 703 21.62 4.68 2.74
CA LEU A 703 21.60 5.98 2.05
C LEU A 703 21.53 7.15 3.03
N SER A 704 20.90 6.93 4.19
CA SER A 704 20.90 7.90 5.29
C SER A 704 22.32 8.26 5.75
N SER A 705 23.23 7.28 5.86
CA SER A 705 24.62 7.50 6.26
C SER A 705 25.44 8.25 5.22
N LEU A 706 25.13 8.06 3.93
CA LEU A 706 25.72 8.83 2.83
C LEU A 706 25.22 10.28 2.86
N ARG A 707 23.89 10.48 2.86
CA ARG A 707 23.27 11.81 2.75
C ARG A 707 23.58 12.72 3.94
N GLN A 708 23.89 12.17 5.13
CA GLN A 708 24.37 12.94 6.27
C GLN A 708 25.79 13.51 6.09
N GLN A 709 26.61 12.92 5.21
CA GLN A 709 28.00 13.30 4.98
C GLN A 709 28.20 14.09 3.67
N VAL A 710 27.14 14.27 2.87
CA VAL A 710 27.17 14.93 1.57
C VAL A 710 26.41 16.25 1.64
N GLY A 711 27.06 17.34 1.21
CA GLY A 711 26.42 18.63 1.01
C GLY A 711 25.86 18.72 -0.41
N VAL A 712 24.60 19.13 -0.56
CA VAL A 712 23.97 19.29 -1.88
C VAL A 712 23.33 20.65 -2.00
N VAL A 713 23.59 21.33 -3.11
CA VAL A 713 22.85 22.50 -3.57
C VAL A 713 22.15 22.10 -4.86
N ASP A 714 20.81 22.03 -4.80
CA ASP A 714 19.96 21.67 -5.93
C ASP A 714 19.72 22.88 -6.85
N GLN A 715 19.35 22.61 -8.11
CA GLN A 715 19.09 23.65 -9.11
C GLN A 715 17.97 24.59 -8.64
N ASP A 716 16.85 24.02 -8.19
CA ASP A 716 15.72 24.77 -7.62
C ASP A 716 15.79 24.77 -6.08
N THR A 717 16.29 25.86 -5.51
CA THR A 717 16.41 25.97 -4.05
C THR A 717 15.05 26.14 -3.36
N PHE A 718 14.69 25.17 -2.51
CA PHE A 718 13.52 25.25 -1.62
C PHE A 718 13.89 25.68 -0.20
N LEU A 719 13.12 26.61 0.37
CA LEU A 719 13.20 27.04 1.77
C LEU A 719 11.87 26.76 2.48
N PHE A 720 11.98 26.23 3.70
CA PHE A 720 10.83 25.97 4.56
C PHE A 720 10.36 27.29 5.21
N GLY A 721 9.05 27.38 5.49
CA GLY A 721 8.48 28.50 6.22
C GLY A 721 8.91 28.47 7.69
N SER A 722 10.07 29.04 8.00
CA SER A 722 10.74 28.95 9.30
C SER A 722 11.80 30.06 9.43
N THR A 723 12.60 30.11 10.50
CA THR A 723 13.66 31.12 10.61
C THR A 723 14.83 30.86 9.65
N ILE A 724 15.65 31.87 9.36
CA ILE A 724 16.89 31.71 8.57
C ILE A 724 17.81 30.68 9.23
N ARG A 725 17.94 30.75 10.56
CA ARG A 725 18.71 29.79 11.36
C ARG A 725 18.27 28.36 11.08
N GLU A 726 16.98 28.07 11.29
CA GLU A 726 16.40 26.74 11.09
C GLU A 726 16.53 26.24 9.65
N ASN A 727 16.41 27.15 8.67
CA ASN A 727 16.63 26.81 7.27
C ASN A 727 18.08 26.41 6.97
N ILE A 728 19.07 27.08 7.58
CA ILE A 728 20.49 26.73 7.39
C ILE A 728 20.79 25.43 8.14
N SER A 729 20.37 25.29 9.39
CA SER A 729 20.65 24.13 10.25
C SER A 729 19.70 22.93 10.07
N LEU A 730 18.93 22.86 8.99
CA LEU A 730 17.88 21.87 8.79
C LEU A 730 18.33 20.40 8.99
N GLY A 731 19.51 20.05 8.45
CA GLY A 731 20.08 18.71 8.62
C GLY A 731 20.75 18.45 9.97
N HIS A 732 20.99 19.52 10.74
CA HIS A 732 21.75 19.51 11.98
C HIS A 732 21.16 20.53 12.99
N PRO A 733 19.93 20.33 13.46
CA PRO A 733 19.19 21.33 14.23
C PRO A 733 19.83 21.66 15.59
N ASP A 734 20.59 20.71 16.15
CA ASP A 734 21.25 20.85 17.45
C ASP A 734 22.54 21.69 17.39
N HIS A 735 23.00 22.08 16.19
CA HIS A 735 24.23 22.87 16.06
C HIS A 735 24.08 24.27 16.67
N PRO A 736 25.13 24.77 17.35
CA PRO A 736 25.10 26.08 17.96
C PRO A 736 25.15 27.18 16.88
N LEU A 737 24.68 28.38 17.23
CA LEU A 737 24.52 29.49 16.28
C LEU A 737 25.86 29.90 15.63
N GLU A 738 26.97 29.71 16.34
CA GLU A 738 28.31 29.98 15.86
C GLU A 738 28.62 29.20 14.57
N ASN A 739 28.23 27.93 14.49
CA ASN A 739 28.42 27.11 13.30
C ASN A 739 27.58 27.61 12.13
N VAL A 740 26.33 28.01 12.41
CA VAL A 740 25.44 28.63 11.41
C VAL A 740 26.06 29.92 10.86
N VAL A 741 26.69 30.72 11.72
CA VAL A 741 27.38 31.96 11.33
C VAL A 741 28.60 31.67 10.46
N VAL A 742 29.39 30.66 10.78
CA VAL A 742 30.54 30.24 9.96
C VAL A 742 30.07 29.81 8.57
N ALA A 743 29.05 28.96 8.47
CA ALA A 743 28.48 28.53 7.21
C ALA A 743 27.93 29.71 6.38
N ALA A 744 27.22 30.65 7.02
CA ALA A 744 26.68 31.84 6.37
C ALA A 744 27.78 32.81 5.88
N LYS A 745 28.90 32.93 6.59
CA LYS A 745 30.07 33.71 6.15
C LYS A 745 30.74 33.06 4.94
N LEU A 746 30.90 31.74 4.93
CA LEU A 746 31.43 31.01 3.78
C LEU A 746 30.52 31.15 2.55
N ALA A 747 29.20 31.13 2.74
CA ALA A 747 28.24 31.36 1.67
C ALA A 747 28.09 32.83 1.24
N GLY A 748 28.71 33.78 1.94
CA GLY A 748 28.63 35.22 1.62
C GLY A 748 27.24 35.83 1.82
N ILE A 749 26.47 35.35 2.80
CA ILE A 749 25.11 35.84 3.13
C ILE A 749 25.02 36.47 4.51
N HIS A 750 26.06 36.36 5.34
CA HIS A 750 26.07 36.86 6.71
C HIS A 750 25.69 38.33 6.84
N ASP A 751 26.26 39.20 6.01
CA ASP A 751 26.05 40.66 6.10
C ASP A 751 24.59 41.04 5.77
N PHE A 752 24.01 40.34 4.78
CA PHE A 752 22.58 40.47 4.49
C PHE A 752 21.73 40.02 5.68
N ILE A 753 22.04 38.86 6.28
CA ILE A 753 21.30 38.37 7.44
C ILE A 753 21.38 39.37 8.59
N GLN A 754 22.57 39.95 8.86
CA GLN A 754 22.72 40.98 9.90
C GLN A 754 21.97 42.28 9.61
N SER A 755 21.73 42.61 8.33
CA SER A 755 20.93 43.77 7.95
C SER A 755 19.43 43.59 8.23
N LEU A 756 18.97 42.35 8.44
CA LEU A 756 17.56 42.07 8.76
C LEU A 756 17.25 42.40 10.22
N PRO A 757 16.03 42.90 10.52
CA PRO A 757 15.66 43.34 11.88
C PRO A 757 15.88 42.30 12.98
N MET A 758 15.66 41.01 12.66
CA MET A 758 15.78 39.89 13.60
C MET A 758 17.00 39.01 13.32
N GLY A 759 17.91 39.44 12.44
CA GLY A 759 19.10 38.65 12.09
C GLY A 759 18.74 37.24 11.61
N TYR A 760 19.39 36.24 12.21
CA TYR A 760 19.15 34.82 11.94
C TYR A 760 17.77 34.31 12.38
N GLU A 761 17.09 35.00 13.29
CA GLU A 761 15.75 34.64 13.77
C GLU A 761 14.65 35.29 12.91
N THR A 762 15.02 35.91 11.79
CA THR A 762 14.06 36.43 10.82
C THR A 762 13.25 35.28 10.22
N GLN A 763 11.93 35.35 10.33
CA GLN A 763 11.02 34.39 9.69
C GLN A 763 10.99 34.59 8.18
N ILE A 764 11.13 33.47 7.45
CA ILE A 764 10.94 33.41 6.02
C ILE A 764 9.61 32.70 5.75
N GLY A 765 8.74 33.27 4.91
CA GLY A 765 7.51 32.62 4.47
C GLY A 765 7.76 31.39 3.58
N GLU A 766 6.71 30.60 3.33
CA GLU A 766 6.80 29.40 2.47
C GLU A 766 7.46 29.69 1.12
N GLY A 767 8.39 28.84 0.70
CA GLY A 767 9.10 28.97 -0.58
C GLY A 767 10.09 30.15 -0.66
N GLY A 768 10.33 30.85 0.45
CA GLY A 768 11.30 31.94 0.49
C GLY A 768 10.82 33.26 -0.11
N GLY A 769 9.51 33.52 -0.16
CA GLY A 769 8.91 34.60 -0.96
C GLY A 769 9.40 36.04 -0.68
N LEU A 770 10.03 36.29 0.47
CA LEU A 770 10.61 37.60 0.82
C LEU A 770 12.07 37.77 0.35
N LEU A 771 12.69 36.72 -0.17
CA LEU A 771 14.10 36.67 -0.53
C LEU A 771 14.29 36.69 -2.05
N SER A 772 15.35 37.34 -2.51
CA SER A 772 15.77 37.27 -3.92
C SER A 772 16.28 35.88 -4.27
N GLY A 773 16.28 35.54 -5.57
CA GLY A 773 16.81 34.26 -6.06
C GLY A 773 18.22 33.96 -5.55
N GLY A 774 19.13 34.93 -5.65
CA GLY A 774 20.50 34.80 -5.17
C GLY A 774 20.64 34.73 -3.64
N GLN A 775 19.71 35.32 -2.87
CA GLN A 775 19.69 35.15 -1.41
C GLN A 775 19.27 33.73 -1.03
N ARG A 776 18.22 33.18 -1.66
CA ARG A 776 17.78 31.81 -1.44
C ARG A 776 18.90 30.82 -1.76
N GLN A 777 19.57 31.00 -2.87
CA GLN A 777 20.69 30.15 -3.31
C GLN A 777 21.85 30.17 -2.32
N ARG A 778 22.24 31.34 -1.79
CA ARG A 778 23.27 31.42 -0.74
C ARG A 778 22.86 30.78 0.59
N ILE A 779 21.58 30.83 0.95
CA ILE A 779 21.07 30.09 2.11
C ILE A 779 21.19 28.58 1.87
N ALA A 780 20.90 28.07 0.67
CA ALA A 780 21.13 26.67 0.33
C ALA A 780 22.61 26.28 0.34
N ILE A 781 23.50 27.17 -0.14
CA ILE A 781 24.95 26.95 -0.01
C ILE A 781 25.34 26.86 1.46
N ALA A 782 24.88 27.79 2.32
CA ALA A 782 25.15 27.74 3.76
C ALA A 782 24.61 26.43 4.38
N ARG A 783 23.39 26.01 4.01
CA ARG A 783 22.78 24.74 4.45
C ARG A 783 23.65 23.55 4.07
N SER A 784 24.17 23.51 2.85
CA SER A 784 25.02 22.41 2.38
C SER A 784 26.34 22.30 3.16
N LEU A 785 26.79 23.37 3.83
CA LEU A 785 28.05 23.41 4.57
C LEU A 785 27.93 23.06 6.05
N MET A 786 26.72 22.98 6.61
CA MET A 786 26.50 22.84 8.07
C MET A 786 27.08 21.56 8.68
N GLY A 787 27.13 20.47 7.91
CA GLY A 787 27.67 19.17 8.36
C GLY A 787 29.15 18.96 8.04
N GLU A 788 29.88 20.01 7.65
CA GLU A 788 31.26 19.92 7.16
C GLU A 788 31.50 18.77 6.17
N PRO A 789 30.69 18.67 5.10
CA PRO A 789 30.66 17.48 4.26
C PRO A 789 31.99 17.23 3.54
N ARG A 790 32.35 15.97 3.37
CA ARG A 790 33.55 15.55 2.62
C ARG A 790 33.32 15.52 1.10
N LEU A 791 32.07 15.38 0.69
CA LEU A 791 31.60 15.48 -0.68
C LEU A 791 30.58 16.60 -0.81
N LEU A 792 30.82 17.54 -1.74
CA LEU A 792 29.95 18.67 -1.99
C LEU A 792 29.49 18.67 -3.46
N ILE A 793 28.18 18.71 -3.68
CA ILE A 793 27.56 18.72 -5.01
C ILE A 793 26.86 20.07 -5.20
N LEU A 794 27.22 20.78 -6.26
CA LEU A 794 26.68 22.08 -6.60
C LEU A 794 26.02 22.02 -7.97
N ASP A 795 24.69 21.99 -8.02
CA ASP A 795 23.93 22.05 -9.28
C ASP A 795 23.47 23.47 -9.58
N GLU A 796 24.07 24.10 -10.59
CA GLU A 796 23.80 25.48 -11.01
C GLU A 796 23.81 26.52 -9.87
N ALA A 797 24.61 26.30 -8.83
CA ALA A 797 24.63 27.09 -7.59
C ALA A 797 24.97 28.60 -7.75
N THR A 798 25.27 29.07 -8.96
CA THR A 798 25.55 30.48 -9.28
C THR A 798 24.62 31.10 -10.32
N SER A 799 23.60 30.37 -10.81
CA SER A 799 22.72 30.82 -11.91
C SER A 799 21.90 32.07 -11.60
N HIS A 800 21.50 32.26 -10.33
CA HIS A 800 20.65 33.37 -9.88
C HIS A 800 21.42 34.47 -9.11
N LEU A 801 22.75 34.41 -9.12
CA LEU A 801 23.60 35.41 -8.45
C LEU A 801 23.92 36.57 -9.39
N ASP A 802 23.86 37.77 -8.82
CA ASP A 802 24.47 38.97 -9.38
C ASP A 802 26.00 38.87 -9.34
N THR A 803 26.66 39.67 -10.17
CA THR A 803 28.11 39.62 -10.38
C THR A 803 28.92 39.83 -9.10
N GLU A 804 28.45 40.67 -8.18
CA GLU A 804 29.13 40.94 -6.90
C GLU A 804 29.03 39.71 -5.98
N SER A 805 27.82 39.19 -5.79
CA SER A 805 27.59 37.97 -5.01
C SER A 805 28.33 36.75 -5.58
N GLU A 806 28.39 36.61 -6.91
CA GLU A 806 29.16 35.53 -7.55
C GLU A 806 30.65 35.61 -7.23
N ARG A 807 31.25 36.80 -7.27
CA ARG A 807 32.67 36.98 -6.92
C ARG A 807 32.98 36.62 -5.47
N ILE A 808 32.09 36.99 -4.55
CA ILE A 808 32.22 36.63 -3.13
C ILE A 808 32.23 35.11 -2.98
N ILE A 809 31.28 34.42 -3.63
CA ILE A 809 31.20 32.96 -3.57
C ILE A 809 32.41 32.31 -4.25
N GLN A 810 32.87 32.78 -5.41
CA GLN A 810 34.07 32.25 -6.05
C GLN A 810 35.33 32.40 -5.19
N THR A 811 35.46 33.52 -4.49
CA THR A 811 36.57 33.74 -3.56
C THR A 811 36.49 32.74 -2.39
N ASN A 812 35.28 32.52 -1.86
CA ASN A 812 35.07 31.57 -0.78
C ASN A 812 35.12 30.11 -1.24
N LEU A 813 34.85 29.80 -2.51
CA LEU A 813 34.91 28.44 -3.07
C LEU A 813 36.31 27.84 -2.89
N GLN A 814 37.37 28.65 -2.96
CA GLN A 814 38.73 28.19 -2.67
C GLN A 814 38.93 27.73 -1.22
N LYS A 815 38.22 28.35 -0.25
CA LYS A 815 38.20 27.91 1.15
C LYS A 815 37.28 26.70 1.32
N ILE A 816 36.13 26.71 0.64
CA ILE A 816 35.13 25.63 0.70
C ILE A 816 35.70 24.32 0.14
N ARG A 817 36.53 24.34 -0.92
CA ARG A 817 37.12 23.12 -1.50
C ARG A 817 38.21 22.47 -0.64
N GLN A 818 38.74 23.15 0.38
CA GLN A 818 39.83 22.58 1.19
C GLN A 818 39.35 21.31 1.89
N ASN A 819 40.07 20.20 1.67
CA ASN A 819 39.75 18.87 2.22
C ASN A 819 38.39 18.29 1.81
N ARG A 820 37.84 18.69 0.65
CA ARG A 820 36.56 18.19 0.12
C ARG A 820 36.66 17.78 -1.34
N THR A 821 36.06 16.65 -1.69
CA THR A 821 35.75 16.34 -3.09
C THR A 821 34.55 17.19 -3.51
N MET A 822 34.64 17.88 -4.65
CA MET A 822 33.58 18.78 -5.12
C MET A 822 33.14 18.41 -6.53
N VAL A 823 31.83 18.26 -6.73
CA VAL A 823 31.21 18.04 -8.04
C VAL A 823 30.37 19.26 -8.39
N ILE A 824 30.75 19.97 -9.45
CA ILE A 824 30.10 21.20 -9.90
C ILE A 824 29.39 20.94 -11.22
N ILE A 825 28.06 21.04 -11.25
CA ILE A 825 27.30 21.10 -12.50
C ILE A 825 27.09 22.58 -12.80
N ALA A 826 27.80 23.10 -13.79
CA ALA A 826 27.78 24.52 -14.10
C ALA A 826 27.44 24.76 -15.57
N HIS A 827 26.57 25.76 -15.76
CA HIS A 827 26.34 26.40 -17.05
C HIS A 827 27.22 27.64 -17.25
N ARG A 828 27.87 28.18 -16.22
CA ARG A 828 28.77 29.34 -16.31
C ARG A 828 30.23 28.90 -16.41
N LEU A 829 30.93 29.36 -17.44
CA LEU A 829 32.31 28.97 -17.70
C LEU A 829 33.30 29.42 -16.61
N SER A 830 33.02 30.55 -15.96
CA SER A 830 33.84 31.13 -14.88
C SER A 830 34.05 30.13 -13.73
N THR A 831 33.06 29.29 -13.46
CA THR A 831 33.06 28.31 -12.37
C THR A 831 33.73 27.00 -12.78
N VAL A 832 33.67 26.65 -14.07
CA VAL A 832 34.24 25.41 -14.64
C VAL A 832 35.75 25.52 -14.86
N ARG A 833 36.26 26.71 -15.19
CA ARG A 833 37.67 26.92 -15.58
C ARG A 833 38.67 26.47 -14.50
N ASN A 834 38.30 26.58 -13.23
CA ASN A 834 39.18 26.28 -12.09
C ASN A 834 39.04 24.83 -11.59
N ALA A 835 38.31 23.97 -12.30
CA ALA A 835 38.16 22.57 -11.94
C ALA A 835 39.41 21.75 -12.34
N ASP A 836 39.76 20.78 -11.50
CA ASP A 836 40.89 19.87 -11.74
C ASP A 836 40.60 18.91 -12.89
N CYS A 837 39.33 18.55 -13.09
CA CYS A 837 38.87 17.75 -14.22
C CYS A 837 37.49 18.23 -14.68
N ILE A 838 37.27 18.27 -15.99
CA ILE A 838 36.01 18.63 -16.62
C ILE A 838 35.49 17.41 -17.39
N LEU A 839 34.25 17.01 -17.12
CA LEU A 839 33.53 15.95 -17.80
C LEU A 839 32.52 16.56 -18.77
N VAL A 840 32.66 16.26 -20.06
CA VAL A 840 31.81 16.81 -21.12
C VAL A 840 30.76 15.79 -21.54
N LEU A 841 29.49 16.09 -21.26
CA LEU A 841 28.34 15.27 -21.59
C LEU A 841 27.61 15.80 -22.82
N ASP A 842 27.28 14.89 -23.73
CA ASP A 842 26.35 15.14 -24.83
C ASP A 842 25.39 13.97 -24.98
N ARG A 843 24.09 14.29 -24.99
CA ARG A 843 22.99 13.31 -25.13
C ARG A 843 23.13 12.08 -24.21
N GLY A 844 23.59 12.27 -22.98
CA GLY A 844 23.72 11.19 -21.99
C GLY A 844 25.02 10.39 -22.04
N VAL A 845 25.94 10.71 -22.95
CA VAL A 845 27.23 10.02 -23.09
C VAL A 845 28.37 10.94 -22.68
N LEU A 846 29.42 10.38 -22.05
CA LEU A 846 30.66 11.09 -21.77
C LEU A 846 31.50 11.15 -23.05
N VAL A 847 31.66 12.34 -23.62
CA VAL A 847 32.33 12.54 -24.92
C VAL A 847 33.80 12.90 -24.76
N ASP A 848 34.14 13.68 -23.73
CA ASP A 848 35.52 14.11 -23.48
C ASP A 848 35.73 14.35 -21.97
N SER A 849 36.99 14.27 -21.54
CA SER A 849 37.41 14.53 -20.17
C SER A 849 38.83 15.05 -20.09
N GLY A 850 39.09 16.04 -19.26
CA GLY A 850 40.44 16.59 -19.05
C GLY A 850 40.43 17.94 -18.35
N THR A 851 41.56 18.62 -18.33
CA THR A 851 41.66 19.99 -17.81
C THR A 851 41.08 21.02 -18.80
N HIS A 852 40.82 22.23 -18.33
CA HIS A 852 40.36 23.33 -19.19
C HIS A 852 41.28 23.56 -20.41
N GLU A 853 42.59 23.54 -20.18
CA GLU A 853 43.59 23.81 -21.23
C GLU A 853 43.62 22.68 -22.27
N GLU A 854 43.55 21.42 -21.82
CA GLU A 854 43.52 20.24 -22.69
C GLU A 854 42.27 20.22 -23.58
N LEU A 855 41.10 20.51 -23.01
CA LEU A 855 39.83 20.53 -23.73
C LEU A 855 39.70 21.72 -24.69
N MET A 856 40.39 22.83 -24.41
CA MET A 856 40.45 23.99 -25.32
C MET A 856 41.40 23.77 -26.50
N ALA A 857 42.48 23.01 -26.31
CA ALA A 857 43.41 22.65 -27.36
C ALA A 857 42.77 21.70 -28.40
N ARG A 858 41.84 20.84 -27.95
CA ARG A 858 41.12 19.89 -28.82
C ARG A 858 39.91 20.56 -29.49
N PRO A 859 39.65 20.30 -30.79
CA PRO A 859 38.36 20.66 -31.39
C PRO A 859 37.28 19.74 -30.81
N GLY A 860 36.25 20.32 -30.18
CA GLY A 860 35.22 19.53 -29.52
C GLY A 860 34.04 20.34 -28.99
N ILE A 861 33.08 19.65 -28.38
CA ILE A 861 31.86 20.24 -27.82
C ILE A 861 32.19 21.30 -26.76
N TYR A 862 33.20 21.03 -25.92
CA TYR A 862 33.65 21.98 -24.90
C TYR A 862 34.08 23.32 -25.48
N ARG A 863 34.94 23.30 -26.51
CA ARG A 863 35.42 24.51 -27.19
C ARG A 863 34.29 25.31 -27.82
N ASN A 864 33.30 24.62 -28.41
CA ASN A 864 32.11 25.27 -29.00
C ASN A 864 31.19 25.89 -27.94
N LEU A 865 30.99 25.20 -26.81
CA LEU A 865 30.25 25.75 -25.67
C LEU A 865 30.94 27.00 -25.14
N ASN A 866 32.28 26.98 -25.08
CA ASN A 866 33.07 28.12 -24.64
C ASN A 866 32.97 29.31 -25.60
N SER A 867 33.16 29.09 -26.91
CA SER A 867 33.07 30.18 -27.89
C SER A 867 31.70 30.86 -27.90
N ASN A 868 30.62 30.09 -27.72
CA ASN A 868 29.26 30.62 -27.73
C ASN A 868 28.94 31.46 -26.48
N GLN A 869 29.50 31.11 -25.31
CA GLN A 869 29.32 31.88 -24.08
C GLN A 869 30.19 33.14 -24.00
N LEU A 870 31.26 33.22 -24.81
CA LEU A 870 32.06 34.44 -24.96
C LEU A 870 31.46 35.43 -25.96
N SER A 871 30.49 35.00 -26.77
CA SER A 871 29.78 35.82 -27.76
C SER A 871 28.43 36.37 -27.29
N GLU A 872 27.93 35.91 -26.13
CA GLU A 872 26.86 36.55 -25.35
C GLU A 872 27.48 37.52 -24.33
#